data_AF-A0A8H7I1X7-F1
#
_entry.id   AF-A0A8H7I1X7-F1
#
_cell.length_a   1.000
_cell.length_b   1.000
_cell.length_c   1.000
_cell.angle_alpha   90.00
_cell.angle_beta   90.00
_cell.angle_gamma   90.00
#
_symmetry.space_group_name_H-M   'P 1'
#
loop_
_entity.id
_entity.type
_entity.pdbx_description
1 polymer ?
#
loop_
_entity_poly.entity_id
_entity_poly.type
_entity_poly.pdbx_seq_one_letter_code
_entity_poly.pdbx_strand_id
1 'polypeptide(L)'
;MSIKTLTADDYEEIWQHERDKRLLKLLRGRGQVPLIPESDSDQVPQLDDIQGDVLFRFPKTYERFIFFNITNKNLFLEALGKFEPTTAADVKKNMLDICQKKEDIRAFNNLQLEMETAKEKAERLRKEAEELKKKAEELESGEKPNKKTKDDQKPKHERVPLKQKLIALTREGLNELGFKDETGDDRFDGKTMLDDRTYLGDQSDWDLLFDWKQTGGSDDSLGRTENKNRKPTTDRKPLHGVIVIATETESQYKEVTNEVEEIFKDSWKEMGTLDGNWYRHPLPGQLQVDPGVIVMGYPGDPVPKSKRAPWAKGGTMMVFRKLEQSVIEFDEYCKANGPRWREFFPGGEVAANQVNFDEEDGADLFAARFVERWKSWDDKELATDPKRNNDFDYTVTGVPGVSAGEPSDYYCPFTAHARKTVPRNLDPYISRKYFESSAIVRAAIPYGPELDPKEREEWRIKKKEAGSKFVLDPEDRGLLFSCYASHLDSGFVRQTTGFGNNDFFPITSLTPTKHGQDPIIGGPPAKNSSGVERQADLDQEPTKPFKDGDQVDIKLQVPGDTLNTYRVNGHVQVKPLTQKAPPGADNPFFVTSRGGEYFFVPSISTIDKWTGKYEEKRTEAKKKNDEAKRKRHEARKKAEEEEKKKREAK
;
A
#
# COMPACT_ATOMS: atom_id res chain seq x y z
N MET A 1 52.88 -2.86 -0.25
CA MET A 1 51.58 -3.52 0.05
C MET A 1 51.06 -4.11 -1.26
N SER A 2 50.48 -5.30 -1.27
CA SER A 2 49.99 -5.88 -2.54
C SER A 2 48.66 -5.26 -2.93
N ILE A 3 48.57 -4.72 -4.14
CA ILE A 3 47.28 -4.48 -4.79
C ILE A 3 46.71 -5.87 -5.08
N LYS A 4 45.52 -6.17 -4.57
CA LYS A 4 44.76 -7.35 -5.03
C LYS A 4 44.18 -7.00 -6.39
N THR A 5 44.63 -7.69 -7.44
CA THR A 5 43.93 -7.71 -8.72
C THR A 5 42.57 -8.38 -8.54
N LEU A 6 41.50 -7.71 -8.95
CA LEU A 6 40.17 -8.29 -9.04
C LEU A 6 40.21 -9.51 -9.98
N THR A 7 39.52 -10.57 -9.60
CA THR A 7 39.35 -11.79 -10.38
C THR A 7 38.26 -11.61 -11.45
N ALA A 8 38.15 -12.55 -12.39
CA ALA A 8 37.06 -12.53 -13.36
C ALA A 8 35.68 -12.60 -12.67
N ASP A 9 35.58 -13.37 -11.59
CA ASP A 9 34.35 -13.51 -10.80
C ASP A 9 33.98 -12.16 -10.13
N ASP A 10 34.96 -11.44 -9.54
CA ASP A 10 34.74 -10.11 -8.97
C ASP A 10 34.24 -9.09 -10.03
N TYR A 11 34.72 -9.19 -11.28
CA TYR A 11 34.27 -8.33 -12.38
C TYR A 11 32.85 -8.66 -12.85
N GLU A 12 32.48 -9.95 -12.91
CA GLU A 12 31.13 -10.38 -13.28
C GLU A 12 30.11 -9.97 -12.20
N GLU A 13 30.46 -10.10 -10.91
CA GLU A 13 29.64 -9.60 -9.79
C GLU A 13 29.43 -8.07 -9.88
N ILE A 14 30.48 -7.29 -10.15
CA ILE A 14 30.37 -5.83 -10.34
C ILE A 14 29.47 -5.51 -11.55
N TRP A 15 29.63 -6.21 -12.67
CA TRP A 15 28.88 -5.92 -13.90
C TRP A 15 27.39 -6.29 -13.76
N GLN A 16 27.09 -7.45 -13.17
CA GLN A 16 25.72 -7.84 -12.84
C GLN A 16 25.10 -6.86 -11.84
N HIS A 17 25.87 -6.38 -10.86
CA HIS A 17 25.39 -5.39 -9.90
C HIS A 17 25.06 -4.03 -10.53
N GLU A 18 25.86 -3.54 -11.49
CA GLU A 18 25.53 -2.35 -12.27
C GLU A 18 24.32 -2.56 -13.19
N ARG A 19 24.18 -3.75 -13.78
CA ARG A 19 23.01 -4.15 -14.58
C ARG A 19 21.73 -4.17 -13.75
N ASP A 20 21.76 -4.75 -12.55
CA ASP A 20 20.62 -4.77 -11.63
C ASP A 20 20.23 -3.34 -11.20
N LYS A 21 21.24 -2.53 -10.85
CA LYS A 21 21.08 -1.09 -10.60
C LYS A 21 20.57 -0.29 -11.80
N ARG A 22 20.68 -0.79 -13.03
CA ARG A 22 20.03 -0.20 -14.22
C ARG A 22 18.58 -0.68 -14.33
N LEU A 23 18.36 -2.00 -14.29
CA LEU A 23 17.04 -2.62 -14.50
C LEU A 23 16.02 -2.12 -13.48
N LEU A 24 16.36 -2.08 -12.18
CA LEU A 24 15.46 -1.59 -11.11
C LEU A 24 15.04 -0.12 -11.29
N LYS A 25 15.80 0.70 -12.04
CA LYS A 25 15.41 2.11 -12.36
C LYS A 25 14.20 2.19 -13.30
N LEU A 26 13.73 1.07 -13.87
CA LEU A 26 12.58 1.01 -14.76
C LEU A 26 11.24 0.77 -14.04
N LEU A 27 11.23 0.42 -12.75
CA LEU A 27 10.00 0.09 -11.98
C LEU A 27 9.49 1.22 -11.06
N ARG A 28 9.99 2.44 -11.28
CA ARG A 28 9.69 3.64 -10.51
C ARG A 28 8.22 4.06 -10.66
N GLY A 29 7.40 3.94 -9.60
CA GLY A 29 5.99 4.34 -9.70
C GLY A 29 5.06 4.21 -8.47
N ARG A 30 5.53 3.85 -7.26
CA ARG A 30 4.72 3.86 -6.01
C ARG A 30 5.57 4.37 -4.82
N GLY A 31 4.95 4.88 -3.76
CA GLY A 31 5.61 5.70 -2.72
C GLY A 31 6.20 4.99 -1.48
N GLN A 32 6.94 5.78 -0.68
CA GLN A 32 7.67 5.51 0.61
C GLN A 32 8.73 4.37 0.62
N VAL A 33 10.01 4.72 0.72
CA VAL A 33 11.16 3.77 0.69
C VAL A 33 11.86 3.70 2.04
N PRO A 34 11.79 2.56 2.76
CA PRO A 34 12.79 2.23 3.78
C PRO A 34 14.19 2.15 3.18
N LEU A 35 15.15 2.85 3.77
CA LEU A 35 16.54 2.79 3.36
C LEU A 35 17.13 1.43 3.77
N ILE A 36 17.52 0.64 2.76
CA ILE A 36 18.20 -0.63 2.94
C ILE A 36 19.56 -0.49 2.22
N PRO A 37 20.65 -0.26 2.96
CA PRO A 37 21.99 -0.43 2.42
C PRO A 37 22.21 -1.89 2.00
N GLU A 38 23.01 -2.13 0.98
CA GLU A 38 23.56 -3.47 0.73
C GLU A 38 24.81 -3.61 1.61
N SER A 39 24.65 -4.21 2.79
CA SER A 39 25.74 -4.42 3.75
C SER A 39 25.45 -5.57 4.72
N ASP A 40 26.47 -6.38 5.02
CA ASP A 40 26.43 -7.48 5.99
C ASP A 40 26.43 -7.00 7.47
N SER A 41 25.95 -5.77 7.72
CA SER A 41 25.89 -5.17 9.06
C SER A 41 24.70 -5.72 9.85
N ASP A 42 24.89 -5.98 11.14
CA ASP A 42 23.83 -6.41 12.05
C ASP A 42 22.74 -5.34 12.30
N GLN A 43 23.04 -4.08 11.90
CA GLN A 43 22.12 -2.95 11.87
C GLN A 43 21.26 -2.87 10.60
N VAL A 44 21.50 -3.72 9.59
CA VAL A 44 20.73 -3.74 8.35
C VAL A 44 19.98 -5.07 8.20
N PRO A 45 18.68 -5.06 7.84
CA PRO A 45 17.92 -6.29 7.69
C PRO A 45 18.36 -7.09 6.47
N GLN A 46 18.62 -8.38 6.68
CA GLN A 46 19.01 -9.32 5.63
C GLN A 46 17.79 -9.71 4.79
N LEU A 47 17.93 -9.67 3.46
CA LEU A 47 16.80 -9.79 2.53
C LEU A 47 16.28 -11.22 2.36
N ASP A 48 17.09 -12.22 2.69
CA ASP A 48 16.74 -13.63 2.76
C ASP A 48 16.04 -14.01 4.07
N ASP A 49 16.22 -13.24 5.15
CA ASP A 49 15.55 -13.45 6.45
C ASP A 49 14.14 -12.81 6.51
N ILE A 50 13.76 -11.98 5.53
CA ILE A 50 12.48 -11.24 5.51
C ILE A 50 11.53 -11.81 4.47
N GLN A 51 10.26 -11.99 4.85
CA GLN A 51 9.19 -12.36 3.92
C GLN A 51 8.85 -11.21 2.95
N GLY A 52 8.76 -11.50 1.66
CA GLY A 52 9.06 -10.52 0.61
C GLY A 52 8.06 -9.38 0.39
N ASP A 53 6.79 -9.54 0.78
CA ASP A 53 5.79 -8.47 0.60
C ASP A 53 6.07 -7.25 1.50
N VAL A 54 6.78 -7.46 2.62
CA VAL A 54 7.09 -6.45 3.66
C VAL A 54 7.90 -5.26 3.12
N LEU A 55 8.90 -5.52 2.26
CA LEU A 55 9.86 -4.50 1.81
C LEU A 55 9.69 -4.11 0.35
N PHE A 56 9.56 -5.10 -0.53
CA PHE A 56 9.48 -4.87 -1.97
C PHE A 56 8.06 -5.02 -2.51
N ARG A 57 7.14 -5.64 -1.75
CA ARG A 57 5.80 -6.03 -2.20
C ARG A 57 5.85 -7.06 -3.32
N PHE A 58 5.04 -8.10 -3.24
CA PHE A 58 5.00 -9.13 -4.27
C PHE A 58 4.60 -8.49 -5.62
N PRO A 59 5.32 -8.78 -6.74
CA PRO A 59 4.77 -8.61 -8.08
C PRO A 59 3.65 -9.64 -8.32
N LYS A 60 2.46 -9.15 -8.68
CA LYS A 60 1.21 -9.93 -8.68
C LYS A 60 0.12 -9.32 -9.57
N THR A 61 -0.71 -10.13 -10.19
CA THR A 61 -2.00 -9.70 -10.77
C THR A 61 -3.16 -10.28 -9.96
N TYR A 62 -2.92 -11.41 -9.30
CA TYR A 62 -3.82 -12.10 -8.39
C TYR A 62 -3.12 -12.29 -7.04
N GLU A 63 -3.86 -12.30 -5.94
CA GLU A 63 -3.39 -12.60 -4.58
C GLU A 63 -4.52 -13.19 -3.75
N ARG A 64 -4.21 -13.76 -2.59
CA ARG A 64 -5.16 -14.54 -1.82
C ARG A 64 -4.77 -14.55 -0.35
N PHE A 65 -5.51 -13.79 0.45
CA PHE A 65 -5.44 -13.77 1.92
C PHE A 65 -6.24 -14.93 2.51
N ILE A 66 -5.62 -16.09 2.69
CA ILE A 66 -6.24 -17.27 3.34
C ILE A 66 -6.20 -17.08 4.85
N PHE A 67 -7.32 -16.68 5.45
CA PHE A 67 -7.48 -16.60 6.91
C PHE A 67 -7.74 -18.00 7.49
N PHE A 68 -7.15 -18.30 8.66
CA PHE A 68 -7.22 -19.64 9.24
C PHE A 68 -7.29 -19.69 10.77
N ASN A 69 -7.83 -20.81 11.26
CA ASN A 69 -7.71 -21.29 12.65
C ASN A 69 -6.84 -22.55 12.69
N ILE A 70 -5.87 -22.61 13.60
CA ILE A 70 -5.07 -23.81 13.86
C ILE A 70 -5.92 -24.80 14.66
N THR A 71 -5.95 -26.06 14.24
CA THR A 71 -6.69 -27.14 14.92
C THR A 71 -5.77 -28.13 15.66
N ASN A 72 -4.51 -28.24 15.23
CA ASN A 72 -3.50 -29.08 15.87
C ASN A 72 -2.12 -28.42 15.77
N LYS A 73 -1.61 -27.90 16.89
CA LYS A 73 -0.29 -27.25 17.00
C LYS A 73 0.84 -28.08 16.39
N ASN A 74 0.90 -29.38 16.65
CA ASN A 74 2.05 -30.20 16.26
C ASN A 74 2.06 -30.45 14.75
N LEU A 75 0.90 -30.78 14.16
CA LEU A 75 0.76 -30.91 12.71
C LEU A 75 1.00 -29.56 12.00
N PHE A 76 0.53 -28.46 12.59
CA PHE A 76 0.77 -27.12 12.04
C PHE A 76 2.26 -26.75 12.05
N LEU A 77 3.01 -27.08 13.11
CA LEU A 77 4.46 -26.84 13.14
C LEU A 77 5.22 -27.72 12.14
N GLU A 78 4.77 -28.96 11.90
CA GLU A 78 5.33 -29.81 10.84
C GLU A 78 5.03 -29.25 9.44
N ALA A 79 3.80 -28.80 9.19
CA ALA A 79 3.37 -28.17 7.94
C ALA A 79 4.08 -26.83 7.69
N LEU A 80 4.19 -25.99 8.72
CA LEU A 80 4.98 -24.75 8.70
C LEU A 80 6.46 -25.02 8.43
N GLY A 81 7.00 -26.14 8.93
CA GLY A 81 8.34 -26.61 8.57
C GLY A 81 8.49 -26.94 7.09
N LYS A 82 7.44 -27.41 6.42
CA LYS A 82 7.40 -27.69 4.97
C LYS A 82 7.07 -26.45 4.13
N PHE A 83 6.54 -25.39 4.75
CA PHE A 83 6.21 -24.14 4.07
C PHE A 83 7.48 -23.32 3.79
N GLU A 84 7.59 -22.79 2.58
CA GLU A 84 8.73 -22.00 2.11
C GLU A 84 8.24 -20.59 1.72
N PRO A 85 8.28 -19.60 2.62
CA PRO A 85 7.88 -18.24 2.29
C PRO A 85 8.84 -17.61 1.29
N THR A 86 8.31 -16.86 0.33
CA THR A 86 9.08 -16.06 -0.62
C THR A 86 9.79 -14.92 0.12
N THR A 87 11.11 -14.83 -0.02
CA THR A 87 11.93 -13.83 0.69
C THR A 87 11.96 -12.48 -0.04
N ALA A 88 12.42 -11.43 0.62
CA ALA A 88 12.65 -10.13 -0.02
C ALA A 88 13.77 -10.22 -1.09
N ALA A 89 14.73 -11.13 -0.93
CA ALA A 89 15.73 -11.45 -1.96
C ALA A 89 15.08 -12.05 -3.22
N ASP A 90 14.15 -13.00 -3.06
CA ASP A 90 13.39 -13.59 -4.18
C ASP A 90 12.56 -12.53 -4.90
N VAL A 91 11.91 -11.62 -4.16
CA VAL A 91 11.13 -10.52 -4.76
C VAL A 91 12.03 -9.56 -5.55
N LYS A 92 13.21 -9.21 -5.04
CA LYS A 92 14.22 -8.41 -5.76
C LYS A 92 14.57 -9.08 -7.10
N LYS A 93 14.79 -10.40 -7.10
CA LYS A 93 15.06 -11.19 -8.30
C LYS A 93 13.87 -11.22 -9.28
N ASN A 94 12.67 -11.55 -8.80
CA ASN A 94 11.46 -11.57 -9.64
C ASN A 94 11.22 -10.21 -10.31
N MET A 95 11.46 -9.12 -9.60
CA MET A 95 11.40 -7.76 -10.15
C MET A 95 12.46 -7.52 -11.23
N LEU A 96 13.70 -7.99 -11.06
CA LEU A 96 14.77 -7.91 -12.07
C LEU A 96 14.42 -8.70 -13.35
N ASP A 97 13.89 -9.92 -13.21
CA ASP A 97 13.47 -10.75 -14.34
C ASP A 97 12.33 -10.09 -15.14
N ILE A 98 11.38 -9.43 -14.46
CA ILE A 98 10.33 -8.61 -15.08
C ILE A 98 10.94 -7.39 -15.81
N CYS A 99 11.99 -6.77 -15.28
CA CYS A 99 12.68 -5.66 -15.94
C CYS A 99 13.35 -6.12 -17.23
N GLN A 100 14.07 -7.24 -17.19
CA GLN A 100 14.80 -7.76 -18.35
C GLN A 100 13.83 -8.10 -19.49
N LYS A 101 12.76 -8.89 -19.22
CA LYS A 101 11.72 -9.15 -20.23
C LYS A 101 11.10 -7.86 -20.80
N LYS A 102 10.97 -6.78 -20.01
CA LYS A 102 10.47 -5.47 -20.49
C LYS A 102 11.49 -4.71 -21.35
N GLU A 103 12.80 -4.80 -21.09
CA GLU A 103 13.81 -4.28 -22.01
C GLU A 103 13.85 -5.10 -23.30
N ASP A 104 13.79 -6.44 -23.22
CA ASP A 104 13.85 -7.34 -24.37
C ASP A 104 12.68 -7.11 -25.34
N ILE A 105 11.45 -6.98 -24.81
CA ILE A 105 10.26 -6.66 -25.61
C ILE A 105 10.37 -5.28 -26.26
N ARG A 106 10.95 -4.28 -25.57
CA ARG A 106 11.19 -2.94 -26.15
C ARG A 106 12.21 -3.00 -27.28
N ALA A 107 13.32 -3.72 -27.08
CA ALA A 107 14.33 -3.92 -28.11
C ALA A 107 13.76 -4.64 -29.34
N PHE A 108 12.95 -5.70 -29.13
CA PHE A 108 12.26 -6.39 -30.22
C PHE A 108 11.28 -5.48 -30.97
N ASN A 109 10.45 -4.70 -30.26
CA ASN A 109 9.50 -3.79 -30.89
C ASN A 109 10.22 -2.68 -31.69
N ASN A 110 11.33 -2.13 -31.17
CA ASN A 110 12.14 -1.16 -31.91
C ASN A 110 12.74 -1.80 -33.18
N LEU A 111 13.26 -3.02 -33.10
CA LEU A 111 13.76 -3.76 -34.27
C LEU A 111 12.65 -4.06 -35.29
N GLN A 112 11.42 -4.37 -34.87
CA GLN A 112 10.29 -4.49 -35.80
C GLN A 112 9.98 -3.16 -36.49
N LEU A 113 9.94 -2.05 -35.74
CA LEU A 113 9.69 -0.71 -36.30
C LEU A 113 10.80 -0.26 -37.27
N GLU A 114 12.07 -0.55 -36.96
CA GLU A 114 13.20 -0.33 -37.86
C GLU A 114 13.09 -1.21 -39.12
N MET A 115 12.70 -2.48 -38.98
CA MET A 115 12.45 -3.37 -40.11
C MET A 115 11.24 -2.96 -40.95
N GLU A 116 10.19 -2.40 -40.35
CA GLU A 116 9.03 -1.82 -41.05
C GLU A 116 9.44 -0.56 -41.81
N THR A 117 10.11 0.38 -41.17
CA THR A 117 10.67 1.58 -41.81
C THR A 117 11.62 1.20 -42.97
N ALA A 118 12.40 0.13 -42.82
CA ALA A 118 13.26 -0.41 -43.88
C ALA A 118 12.45 -1.09 -45.02
N LYS A 119 11.38 -1.83 -44.72
CA LYS A 119 10.45 -2.38 -45.72
C LYS A 119 9.75 -1.27 -46.49
N GLU A 120 9.27 -0.21 -45.83
CA GLU A 120 8.64 0.95 -46.46
C GLU A 120 9.62 1.69 -47.39
N LYS A 121 10.84 1.95 -46.92
CA LYS A 121 11.93 2.50 -47.72
C LYS A 121 12.23 1.62 -48.94
N ALA A 122 12.19 0.29 -48.78
CA ALA A 122 12.37 -0.66 -49.87
C ALA A 122 11.17 -0.75 -50.83
N GLU A 123 9.91 -0.65 -50.38
CA GLU A 123 8.74 -0.54 -51.28
C GLU A 123 8.75 0.80 -52.02
N ARG A 124 9.20 1.89 -51.40
CA ARG A 124 9.37 3.18 -52.08
C ARG A 124 10.48 3.13 -53.13
N LEU A 125 11.67 2.62 -52.80
CA LEU A 125 12.75 2.40 -53.77
C LEU A 125 12.35 1.42 -54.89
N ARG A 126 11.50 0.42 -54.60
CA ARG A 126 10.90 -0.43 -55.64
C ARG A 126 9.93 0.32 -56.53
N LYS A 127 9.08 1.19 -56.01
CA LYS A 127 8.20 2.06 -56.82
C LYS A 127 9.00 3.05 -57.66
N GLU A 128 10.03 3.67 -57.10
CA GLU A 128 10.97 4.54 -57.83
C GLU A 128 11.67 3.75 -58.97
N ALA A 129 12.10 2.51 -58.71
CA ALA A 129 12.68 1.63 -59.72
C ALA A 129 11.66 1.06 -60.73
N GLU A 130 10.42 0.83 -60.32
CA GLU A 130 9.30 0.44 -61.19
C GLU A 130 8.86 1.61 -62.07
N GLU A 131 8.88 2.85 -61.60
CA GLU A 131 8.65 4.05 -62.42
C GLU A 131 9.80 4.31 -63.40
N LEU A 132 11.05 4.04 -63.00
CA LEU A 132 12.21 4.10 -63.91
C LEU A 132 12.16 2.98 -64.96
N LYS A 133 11.81 1.75 -64.57
CA LYS A 133 11.51 0.65 -65.51
C LYS A 133 10.36 1.01 -66.41
N LYS A 134 9.26 1.55 -65.88
CA LYS A 134 8.07 1.92 -66.65
C LYS A 134 8.35 3.08 -67.61
N LYS A 135 9.27 4.01 -67.31
CA LYS A 135 9.79 4.99 -68.28
C LYS A 135 10.69 4.37 -69.37
N ALA A 136 11.24 3.19 -69.14
CA ALA A 136 11.97 2.40 -70.15
C ALA A 136 11.08 1.36 -70.88
N GLU A 137 9.96 0.97 -70.28
CA GLU A 137 8.99 -0.01 -70.81
C GLU A 137 7.79 0.68 -71.49
N GLU A 138 7.53 1.97 -71.21
CA GLU A 138 6.66 2.84 -72.03
C GLU A 138 7.28 3.19 -73.40
N LEU A 139 8.49 2.68 -73.69
CA LEU A 139 9.02 2.54 -75.05
C LEU A 139 8.56 1.23 -75.74
N GLU A 140 8.21 0.16 -75.00
CA GLU A 140 7.90 -1.17 -75.54
C GLU A 140 6.80 -1.93 -74.76
N SER A 141 5.55 -1.44 -74.87
CA SER A 141 4.30 -2.14 -74.46
C SER A 141 4.08 -2.38 -72.95
N GLY A 142 2.86 -2.74 -72.53
CA GLY A 142 2.62 -3.05 -71.12
C GLY A 142 1.23 -3.54 -70.74
N GLU A 143 1.14 -4.11 -69.54
CA GLU A 143 -0.10 -4.35 -68.79
C GLU A 143 0.16 -4.41 -67.26
N LYS A 144 -0.84 -4.70 -66.42
CA LYS A 144 -0.78 -4.50 -64.95
C LYS A 144 -0.91 -5.81 -64.12
N PRO A 145 -0.12 -6.00 -63.05
CA PRO A 145 -0.36 -7.03 -62.03
C PRO A 145 -1.18 -6.54 -60.83
N ASN A 146 -1.64 -7.47 -59.98
CA ASN A 146 -2.58 -7.23 -58.87
C ASN A 146 -1.97 -7.60 -57.49
N LYS A 147 -2.34 -6.91 -56.40
CA LYS A 147 -1.71 -7.05 -55.06
C LYS A 147 -2.45 -8.09 -54.19
N LYS A 148 -1.71 -8.97 -53.51
CA LYS A 148 -2.22 -9.83 -52.42
C LYS A 148 -1.78 -9.28 -51.05
N THR A 149 -2.66 -9.34 -50.07
CA THR A 149 -2.35 -9.11 -48.65
C THR A 149 -1.88 -10.40 -47.95
N LYS A 150 -1.33 -10.27 -46.75
CA LYS A 150 -1.02 -11.34 -45.78
C LYS A 150 -1.46 -10.90 -44.39
N ASP A 151 -1.72 -11.86 -43.50
CA ASP A 151 -2.10 -11.63 -42.11
C ASP A 151 -0.93 -11.09 -41.25
N ASP A 152 -1.23 -10.11 -40.40
CA ASP A 152 -0.36 -9.62 -39.34
C ASP A 152 -0.68 -10.32 -38.00
N GLN A 153 0.05 -11.39 -37.69
CA GLN A 153 -0.02 -12.01 -36.36
C GLN A 153 0.81 -11.22 -35.33
N LYS A 154 0.17 -10.28 -34.62
CA LYS A 154 0.79 -9.60 -33.48
C LYS A 154 1.14 -10.62 -32.36
N PRO A 155 2.36 -10.59 -31.81
CA PRO A 155 2.76 -11.52 -30.74
C PRO A 155 1.99 -11.25 -29.44
N LYS A 156 1.54 -12.32 -28.77
CA LYS A 156 0.98 -12.22 -27.40
C LYS A 156 2.10 -11.96 -26.39
N HIS A 157 1.87 -11.05 -25.45
CA HIS A 157 2.81 -10.79 -24.35
C HIS A 157 2.86 -11.97 -23.38
N GLU A 158 4.02 -12.63 -23.29
CA GLU A 158 4.29 -13.66 -22.30
C GLU A 158 4.73 -13.02 -20.97
N ARG A 159 3.93 -13.21 -19.91
CA ARG A 159 4.26 -12.72 -18.55
C ARG A 159 5.36 -13.56 -17.90
N VAL A 160 5.98 -13.05 -16.84
CA VAL A 160 6.81 -13.88 -15.96
C VAL A 160 5.85 -14.72 -15.09
N PRO A 161 6.01 -16.06 -14.99
CA PRO A 161 5.23 -16.86 -14.07
C PRO A 161 5.69 -16.59 -12.64
N LEU A 162 4.77 -16.22 -11.75
CA LEU A 162 5.07 -15.90 -10.36
C LEU A 162 4.21 -16.75 -9.42
N LYS A 163 4.88 -17.38 -8.44
CA LYS A 163 4.28 -18.15 -7.36
C LYS A 163 4.89 -17.65 -6.04
N GLN A 164 4.21 -16.74 -5.36
CA GLN A 164 4.75 -16.05 -4.19
C GLN A 164 3.88 -16.29 -2.96
N LYS A 165 4.49 -16.43 -1.77
CA LYS A 165 3.75 -16.74 -0.53
C LYS A 165 4.40 -16.17 0.72
N LEU A 166 3.58 -15.63 1.64
CA LEU A 166 3.95 -15.11 2.96
C LEU A 166 2.98 -15.68 4.01
N ILE A 167 3.44 -15.85 5.26
CA ILE A 167 2.59 -16.20 6.41
C ILE A 167 2.72 -15.18 7.53
N ALA A 168 1.59 -14.82 8.14
CA ALA A 168 1.51 -13.99 9.33
C ALA A 168 0.55 -14.62 10.36
N LEU A 169 0.78 -14.38 11.65
CA LEU A 169 0.04 -14.96 12.77
C LEU A 169 -0.56 -13.87 13.65
N THR A 170 -1.78 -14.06 14.12
CA THR A 170 -2.35 -13.17 15.15
C THR A 170 -1.70 -13.45 16.51
N ARG A 171 -1.93 -12.57 17.49
CA ARG A 171 -1.52 -12.80 18.88
C ARG A 171 -2.04 -14.13 19.42
N GLU A 172 -3.28 -14.49 19.06
CA GLU A 172 -3.92 -15.76 19.44
C GLU A 172 -3.35 -16.97 18.71
N GLY A 173 -2.97 -16.86 17.44
CA GLY A 173 -2.27 -17.94 16.73
C GLY A 173 -0.90 -18.25 17.33
N LEU A 174 -0.16 -17.21 17.73
CA LEU A 174 1.09 -17.37 18.48
C LEU A 174 0.84 -18.02 19.85
N ASN A 175 -0.27 -17.68 20.52
CA ASN A 175 -0.65 -18.26 21.81
C ASN A 175 -1.02 -19.75 21.71
N GLU A 176 -1.74 -20.16 20.65
CA GLU A 176 -2.06 -21.56 20.33
C GLU A 176 -0.79 -22.36 19.99
N LEU A 177 0.16 -21.77 19.25
CA LEU A 177 1.48 -22.36 19.03
C LEU A 177 2.36 -22.34 20.30
N GLY A 178 1.96 -21.63 21.35
CA GLY A 178 2.65 -21.55 22.63
C GLY A 178 3.81 -20.55 22.68
N PHE A 179 3.96 -19.67 21.69
CA PHE A 179 4.95 -18.58 21.66
C PHE A 179 4.43 -17.37 22.45
N LYS A 180 4.25 -17.55 23.76
CA LYS A 180 3.51 -16.63 24.64
C LYS A 180 4.30 -15.39 25.10
N ASP A 181 5.54 -15.22 24.67
CA ASP A 181 6.30 -13.99 24.95
C ASP A 181 5.66 -12.80 24.23
N GLU A 182 5.82 -11.60 24.80
CA GLU A 182 5.39 -10.34 24.18
C GLU A 182 6.30 -9.98 22.99
N THR A 183 5.71 -9.50 21.89
CA THR A 183 6.45 -8.89 20.78
C THR A 183 7.06 -7.52 21.14
N GLY A 184 6.58 -6.92 22.23
CA GLY A 184 6.93 -5.56 22.66
C GLY A 184 6.10 -4.47 21.98
N ASP A 185 5.00 -4.84 21.31
CA ASP A 185 3.97 -3.94 20.79
C ASP A 185 2.74 -4.11 21.68
N ASP A 186 2.60 -3.20 22.66
CA ASP A 186 1.60 -3.29 23.74
C ASP A 186 0.14 -3.39 23.20
N ARG A 187 -0.11 -3.03 21.92
CA ARG A 187 -1.42 -3.17 21.26
C ARG A 187 -1.61 -4.55 20.64
N PHE A 188 -0.66 -5.04 19.85
CA PHE A 188 -0.73 -6.40 19.30
C PHE A 188 -0.74 -7.45 20.42
N ASP A 189 0.06 -7.23 21.46
CA ASP A 189 0.16 -8.18 22.57
C ASP A 189 -1.08 -8.14 23.49
N GLY A 190 -1.78 -7.02 23.57
CA GLY A 190 -2.94 -6.82 24.44
C GLY A 190 -4.33 -6.82 23.80
N LYS A 191 -4.47 -6.77 22.46
CA LYS A 191 -5.78 -6.57 21.78
C LYS A 191 -5.90 -7.26 20.42
N THR A 192 -7.14 -7.62 20.07
CA THR A 192 -7.54 -7.82 18.66
C THR A 192 -7.95 -6.49 18.02
N MET A 193 -7.93 -6.38 16.69
CA MET A 193 -8.49 -5.21 16.00
C MET A 193 -10.00 -5.05 16.28
N LEU A 194 -10.71 -6.15 16.53
CA LEU A 194 -12.12 -6.13 16.92
C LEU A 194 -12.36 -5.38 18.24
N ASP A 195 -11.41 -5.45 19.18
CA ASP A 195 -11.45 -4.68 20.45
C ASP A 195 -11.15 -3.19 20.24
N ASP A 196 -10.40 -2.87 19.18
CA ASP A 196 -10.04 -1.51 18.80
C ASP A 196 -11.01 -0.84 17.81
N ARG A 197 -11.99 -1.55 17.24
CA ARG A 197 -12.78 -1.04 16.09
C ARG A 197 -13.34 0.36 16.27
N THR A 198 -13.93 0.66 17.42
CA THR A 198 -14.52 1.97 17.73
C THR A 198 -13.45 3.05 17.92
N TYR A 199 -12.27 2.69 18.44
CA TYR A 199 -11.11 3.58 18.54
C TYR A 199 -10.50 3.88 17.16
N LEU A 200 -10.50 2.91 16.25
CA LEU A 200 -10.16 3.09 14.84
C LEU A 200 -11.22 3.89 14.06
N GLY A 201 -12.36 4.20 14.67
CA GLY A 201 -13.44 5.02 14.08
C GLY A 201 -14.56 4.22 13.41
N ASP A 202 -14.52 2.89 13.42
CA ASP A 202 -15.52 2.05 12.75
C ASP A 202 -16.88 2.11 13.48
N GLN A 203 -17.92 2.50 12.76
CA GLN A 203 -19.32 2.52 13.24
C GLN A 203 -20.22 1.50 12.52
N SER A 204 -19.69 0.84 11.48
CA SER A 204 -20.36 -0.11 10.60
C SER A 204 -20.30 -1.54 11.12
N ASP A 205 -21.32 -2.34 10.76
CA ASP A 205 -21.30 -3.78 10.98
C ASP A 205 -20.16 -4.41 10.15
N TRP A 206 -19.28 -5.15 10.83
CA TRP A 206 -18.19 -5.94 10.24
C TRP A 206 -18.71 -7.26 9.66
N ASP A 207 -17.96 -7.87 8.74
CA ASP A 207 -18.25 -9.24 8.31
C ASP A 207 -17.91 -10.25 9.44
N LEU A 208 -18.69 -11.34 9.53
CA LEU A 208 -18.62 -12.33 10.62
C LEU A 208 -17.26 -13.05 10.77
N LEU A 209 -16.40 -12.97 9.74
CA LEU A 209 -15.01 -13.41 9.78
C LEU A 209 -14.17 -12.61 10.81
N PHE A 210 -14.51 -11.34 11.01
CA PHE A 210 -13.78 -10.42 11.87
C PHE A 210 -14.56 -10.07 13.14
N ASP A 211 -15.90 -10.00 13.13
CA ASP A 211 -16.72 -9.93 14.36
C ASP A 211 -17.19 -11.31 14.83
N TRP A 212 -16.22 -12.12 15.26
CA TRP A 212 -16.45 -13.43 15.85
C TRP A 212 -17.13 -13.37 17.24
N LYS A 213 -17.21 -12.19 17.87
CA LYS A 213 -17.84 -11.97 19.19
C LYS A 213 -19.35 -11.70 19.09
N GLN A 214 -19.87 -11.33 17.91
CA GLN A 214 -21.30 -11.08 17.73
C GLN A 214 -22.13 -12.35 17.96
N THR A 215 -23.25 -12.22 18.68
CA THR A 215 -24.22 -13.30 18.93
C THR A 215 -25.55 -13.02 18.23
N GLY A 216 -26.15 -14.03 17.59
CA GLY A 216 -27.54 -13.96 17.09
C GLY A 216 -27.73 -13.38 15.67
N GLY A 217 -26.67 -12.98 14.96
CA GLY A 217 -26.76 -12.64 13.55
C GLY A 217 -27.00 -13.87 12.67
N SER A 218 -28.25 -14.09 12.26
CA SER A 218 -28.70 -15.12 11.29
C SER A 218 -28.93 -14.59 9.88
N ASP A 219 -29.29 -13.31 9.74
CA ASP A 219 -29.80 -12.70 8.51
C ASP A 219 -29.03 -11.42 8.15
N ASP A 220 -29.04 -11.05 6.87
CA ASP A 220 -28.22 -9.94 6.36
C ASP A 220 -28.78 -8.57 6.77
N SER A 221 -28.11 -7.87 7.69
CA SER A 221 -28.45 -6.48 8.07
C SER A 221 -28.29 -5.44 6.96
N LEU A 222 -27.73 -5.82 5.80
CA LEU A 222 -27.54 -4.97 4.63
C LEU A 222 -28.46 -5.33 3.44
N GLY A 223 -29.21 -6.43 3.51
CA GLY A 223 -30.18 -6.84 2.49
C GLY A 223 -29.61 -7.18 1.11
N ARG A 224 -28.38 -7.70 1.01
CA ARG A 224 -27.79 -8.20 -0.25
C ARG A 224 -28.19 -9.67 -0.50
N THR A 225 -28.43 -10.01 -1.77
CA THR A 225 -28.87 -11.36 -2.15
C THR A 225 -27.72 -12.36 -2.22
N GLU A 226 -27.91 -13.48 -1.53
CA GLU A 226 -27.14 -14.74 -1.60
C GLU A 226 -25.64 -14.72 -1.20
N ASN A 227 -25.42 -15.15 0.04
CA ASN A 227 -24.52 -16.27 0.38
C ASN A 227 -23.00 -16.14 0.14
N LYS A 228 -22.48 -14.94 -0.14
CA LYS A 228 -21.03 -14.67 -0.23
C LYS A 228 -20.48 -14.16 1.11
N ASN A 229 -19.43 -14.80 1.61
CA ASN A 229 -18.61 -14.41 2.79
C ASN A 229 -19.31 -14.23 4.16
N ARG A 230 -20.59 -14.59 4.31
CA ARG A 230 -21.37 -14.43 5.56
C ARG A 230 -21.92 -15.73 6.17
N LYS A 231 -21.48 -16.91 5.74
CA LYS A 231 -21.85 -18.16 6.42
C LYS A 231 -21.22 -18.20 7.82
N PRO A 232 -22.01 -18.34 8.90
CA PRO A 232 -21.45 -18.54 10.23
C PRO A 232 -20.59 -19.80 10.27
N THR A 233 -19.37 -19.72 10.79
CA THR A 233 -18.77 -20.92 11.37
C THR A 233 -19.60 -21.33 12.59
N THR A 234 -19.83 -22.63 12.71
CA THR A 234 -20.41 -23.28 13.90
C THR A 234 -19.55 -23.06 15.15
N ASP A 235 -18.26 -22.80 14.93
CA ASP A 235 -17.21 -22.70 15.94
C ASP A 235 -16.56 -21.31 15.85
N ARG A 236 -17.26 -20.27 16.31
CA ARG A 236 -16.75 -18.88 16.28
C ARG A 236 -15.56 -18.74 17.23
N LYS A 237 -14.37 -18.46 16.67
CA LYS A 237 -13.09 -18.27 17.38
C LYS A 237 -12.37 -17.04 16.79
N PRO A 238 -11.44 -16.40 17.52
CA PRO A 238 -10.52 -15.43 16.93
C PRO A 238 -9.73 -16.06 15.77
N LEU A 239 -9.26 -15.27 14.81
CA LEU A 239 -8.36 -15.74 13.76
C LEU A 239 -7.00 -16.13 14.37
N HIS A 240 -6.33 -17.15 13.83
CA HIS A 240 -4.97 -17.54 14.25
C HIS A 240 -3.91 -17.01 13.28
N GLY A 241 -4.24 -16.79 12.00
CA GLY A 241 -3.31 -16.21 11.05
C GLY A 241 -3.88 -15.99 9.67
N VAL A 242 -2.99 -15.57 8.76
CA VAL A 242 -3.25 -15.42 7.33
C VAL A 242 -2.05 -15.92 6.52
N ILE A 243 -2.30 -16.66 5.45
CA ILE A 243 -1.32 -16.88 4.37
C ILE A 243 -1.69 -15.98 3.20
N VAL A 244 -0.70 -15.26 2.68
CA VAL A 244 -0.83 -14.34 1.54
C VAL A 244 -0.14 -15.00 0.35
N ILE A 245 -0.92 -15.54 -0.58
CA ILE A 245 -0.43 -16.14 -1.84
C ILE A 245 -0.56 -15.12 -2.96
N ALA A 246 0.42 -14.96 -3.85
CA ALA A 246 0.32 -14.02 -4.98
C ALA A 246 0.94 -14.54 -6.29
N THR A 247 0.28 -14.27 -7.42
CA THR A 247 0.60 -14.83 -8.75
C THR A 247 0.25 -13.89 -9.91
N GLU A 248 0.66 -14.24 -11.13
CA GLU A 248 0.35 -13.47 -12.35
C GLU A 248 -0.85 -14.00 -13.15
N THR A 249 -1.35 -15.21 -12.85
CA THR A 249 -2.53 -15.80 -13.51
C THR A 249 -3.46 -16.52 -12.53
N GLU A 250 -4.75 -16.53 -12.87
CA GLU A 250 -5.80 -17.29 -12.15
C GLU A 250 -5.51 -18.81 -12.11
N SER A 251 -4.79 -19.34 -13.10
CA SER A 251 -4.34 -20.75 -13.11
C SER A 251 -3.24 -21.01 -12.07
N GLN A 252 -2.23 -20.16 -11.99
CA GLN A 252 -1.17 -20.23 -10.97
C GLN A 252 -1.75 -19.99 -9.56
N TYR A 253 -2.72 -19.10 -9.45
CA TYR A 253 -3.46 -18.80 -8.21
C TYR A 253 -4.15 -20.07 -7.67
N LYS A 254 -4.87 -20.82 -8.52
CA LYS A 254 -5.47 -22.12 -8.14
C LYS A 254 -4.40 -23.15 -7.79
N GLU A 255 -3.35 -23.26 -8.59
CA GLU A 255 -2.24 -24.20 -8.37
C GLU A 255 -1.55 -23.99 -7.02
N VAL A 256 -1.12 -22.77 -6.70
CA VAL A 256 -0.43 -22.45 -5.43
C VAL A 256 -1.39 -22.50 -4.24
N THR A 257 -2.69 -22.24 -4.42
CA THR A 257 -3.64 -22.48 -3.34
C THR A 257 -3.70 -23.97 -3.03
N ASN A 258 -3.87 -24.84 -4.04
CA ASN A 258 -3.92 -26.28 -3.83
C ASN A 258 -2.62 -26.82 -3.20
N GLU A 259 -1.45 -26.28 -3.56
CA GLU A 259 -0.17 -26.57 -2.89
C GLU A 259 -0.22 -26.25 -1.38
N VAL A 260 -0.71 -25.06 -1.02
CA VAL A 260 -0.80 -24.61 0.38
C VAL A 260 -1.88 -25.37 1.15
N GLU A 261 -3.03 -25.61 0.54
CA GLU A 261 -4.12 -26.43 1.10
C GLU A 261 -3.63 -27.85 1.41
N GLU A 262 -2.95 -28.54 0.50
CA GLU A 262 -2.45 -29.90 0.75
C GLU A 262 -1.33 -29.93 1.81
N ILE A 263 -0.52 -28.86 1.94
CA ILE A 263 0.48 -28.73 3.02
C ILE A 263 -0.18 -28.62 4.41
N PHE A 264 -1.27 -27.85 4.54
CA PHE A 264 -1.91 -27.53 5.83
C PHE A 264 -3.24 -28.28 6.11
N LYS A 265 -3.70 -29.09 5.17
CA LYS A 265 -4.91 -29.93 5.11
C LYS A 265 -5.47 -30.44 6.44
N ASP A 266 -4.64 -31.11 7.24
CA ASP A 266 -5.05 -31.74 8.51
C ASP A 266 -4.76 -30.87 9.75
N SER A 267 -4.39 -29.59 9.56
CA SER A 267 -3.89 -28.70 10.61
C SER A 267 -4.69 -27.40 10.80
N TRP A 268 -5.59 -27.06 9.88
CA TRP A 268 -6.34 -25.79 9.89
C TRP A 268 -7.72 -25.87 9.21
N LYS A 269 -8.42 -24.72 9.10
CA LYS A 269 -9.69 -24.56 8.36
C LYS A 269 -9.69 -23.24 7.58
N GLU A 270 -10.07 -23.28 6.30
CA GLU A 270 -10.08 -22.17 5.34
C GLU A 270 -11.32 -21.26 5.48
N MET A 271 -11.19 -19.96 5.14
CA MET A 271 -12.22 -18.93 5.43
C MET A 271 -12.46 -17.81 4.37
N GLY A 272 -11.75 -17.74 3.23
CA GLY A 272 -11.98 -16.70 2.17
C GLY A 272 -10.72 -16.16 1.47
N THR A 273 -10.83 -15.47 0.31
CA THR A 273 -9.70 -15.17 -0.62
C THR A 273 -9.91 -13.96 -1.60
N LEU A 274 -8.91 -13.04 -1.84
CA LEU A 274 -8.93 -11.79 -2.71
C LEU A 274 -7.48 -11.12 -2.93
N ASP A 275 -7.25 -10.12 -3.85
CA ASP A 275 -6.03 -10.03 -4.77
C ASP A 275 -5.15 -8.70 -5.11
N GLY A 276 -3.82 -8.44 -4.78
CA GLY A 276 -2.82 -7.62 -5.62
C GLY A 276 -1.71 -6.57 -5.13
N ASN A 277 -1.13 -5.68 -6.02
CA ASN A 277 0.35 -5.46 -6.39
C ASN A 277 1.26 -4.17 -6.06
N TRP A 278 2.63 -4.31 -6.06
CA TRP A 278 3.70 -3.53 -6.82
C TRP A 278 4.79 -2.61 -6.15
N TYR A 279 6.12 -2.70 -6.54
CA TYR A 279 7.23 -1.71 -6.24
C TYR A 279 8.57 -1.87 -7.07
N ARG A 280 9.83 -1.32 -6.89
CA ARG A 280 10.59 -0.34 -6.00
C ARG A 280 11.94 0.22 -6.60
N HIS A 281 12.25 1.53 -6.48
CA HIS A 281 13.59 2.20 -6.34
C HIS A 281 13.37 3.68 -5.89
N PRO A 282 14.26 4.39 -5.15
CA PRO A 282 13.94 5.71 -4.56
C PRO A 282 13.92 6.89 -5.55
N LEU A 283 13.10 7.90 -5.21
CA LEU A 283 12.71 9.03 -6.06
C LEU A 283 12.75 10.39 -5.32
N PRO A 284 12.77 11.52 -6.05
CA PRO A 284 12.58 12.85 -5.48
C PRO A 284 11.25 12.98 -4.70
N GLY A 285 11.27 13.82 -3.65
CA GLY A 285 10.24 13.95 -2.61
C GLY A 285 9.78 12.66 -1.92
N GLN A 286 10.44 11.52 -2.13
CA GLN A 286 10.01 10.24 -1.55
C GLN A 286 10.52 10.12 -0.11
N LEU A 287 9.59 9.93 0.83
CA LEU A 287 9.93 9.72 2.24
C LEU A 287 10.88 8.53 2.37
N GLN A 288 12.02 8.81 2.98
CA GLN A 288 13.05 7.86 3.36
C GLN A 288 12.97 7.63 4.87
N VAL A 289 13.07 6.39 5.30
CA VAL A 289 13.00 6.02 6.73
C VAL A 289 14.07 5.00 7.08
N ASP A 290 14.52 5.04 8.33
CA ASP A 290 15.38 4.01 8.91
C ASP A 290 14.67 2.64 8.84
N PRO A 291 15.40 1.52 8.60
CA PRO A 291 14.80 0.22 8.37
C PRO A 291 13.95 -0.28 9.55
N GLY A 292 14.29 0.14 10.77
CA GLY A 292 13.58 -0.20 12.00
C GLY A 292 12.17 0.35 12.11
N VAL A 293 11.79 1.36 11.32
CA VAL A 293 10.39 1.83 11.24
C VAL A 293 9.48 0.75 10.65
N ILE A 294 10.02 -0.16 9.81
CA ILE A 294 9.28 -1.25 9.19
C ILE A 294 9.67 -2.62 9.74
N VAL A 295 10.93 -2.86 10.11
CA VAL A 295 11.42 -4.18 10.54
C VAL A 295 11.93 -4.15 11.98
N MET A 296 11.38 -4.99 12.85
CA MET A 296 11.68 -4.99 14.29
C MET A 296 13.16 -5.30 14.60
N GLY A 297 13.70 -4.63 15.61
CA GLY A 297 15.05 -4.83 16.16
C GLY A 297 16.20 -4.12 15.42
N TYR A 298 15.89 -3.29 14.43
CA TYR A 298 16.85 -2.50 13.63
C TYR A 298 16.82 -1.00 14.03
N PRO A 299 17.80 -0.16 13.62
CA PRO A 299 17.77 1.28 13.89
C PRO A 299 16.47 1.90 13.37
N GLY A 300 15.80 2.72 14.18
CA GLY A 300 14.49 3.29 13.88
C GLY A 300 13.28 2.53 14.45
N ASP A 301 13.47 1.34 15.06
CA ASP A 301 12.41 0.67 15.82
C ASP A 301 12.04 1.52 17.05
N PRO A 302 10.78 1.99 17.19
CA PRO A 302 10.38 2.82 18.32
C PRO A 302 10.32 2.03 19.64
N VAL A 303 10.32 0.70 19.58
CA VAL A 303 10.32 -0.16 20.77
C VAL A 303 11.77 -0.43 21.21
N PRO A 304 12.12 -0.18 22.49
CA PRO A 304 13.46 -0.48 22.99
C PRO A 304 13.87 -1.94 22.78
N LYS A 305 15.12 -2.20 22.38
CA LYS A 305 15.63 -3.56 22.13
C LYS A 305 15.50 -4.52 23.33
N SER A 306 15.31 -4.01 24.55
CA SER A 306 15.04 -4.79 25.76
C SER A 306 13.58 -5.20 25.96
N LYS A 307 12.63 -4.59 25.23
CA LYS A 307 11.21 -4.97 25.18
C LYS A 307 10.89 -5.97 24.07
N ARG A 308 11.70 -6.04 23.01
CA ARG A 308 11.51 -7.00 21.90
C ARG A 308 11.95 -8.40 22.32
N ALA A 309 11.07 -9.40 22.20
CA ALA A 309 11.48 -10.80 22.29
C ALA A 309 12.55 -11.14 21.22
N PRO A 310 13.55 -12.00 21.50
CA PRO A 310 14.62 -12.30 20.55
C PRO A 310 14.16 -12.93 19.21
N TRP A 311 12.97 -13.53 19.17
CA TRP A 311 12.34 -14.06 17.96
C TRP A 311 11.56 -13.03 17.14
N ALA A 312 11.30 -11.83 17.69
CA ALA A 312 10.64 -10.74 16.98
C ALA A 312 11.57 -10.01 16.00
N LYS A 313 12.90 -10.03 16.20
CA LYS A 313 13.86 -9.37 15.28
C LYS A 313 13.74 -9.93 13.87
N GLY A 314 13.65 -9.04 12.88
CA GLY A 314 13.44 -9.41 11.46
C GLY A 314 11.98 -9.54 11.05
N GLY A 315 11.05 -9.58 12.02
CA GLY A 315 9.62 -9.52 11.74
C GLY A 315 9.09 -8.09 11.57
N THR A 316 7.79 -8.01 11.27
CA THR A 316 7.01 -6.75 11.19
C THR A 316 5.60 -7.00 11.71
N MET A 317 4.90 -5.95 12.13
CA MET A 317 3.44 -6.02 12.17
C MET A 317 2.88 -5.87 10.76
N MET A 318 1.74 -6.51 10.53
CA MET A 318 0.92 -6.46 9.33
C MET A 318 -0.50 -6.12 9.77
N VAL A 319 -1.12 -5.17 9.07
CA VAL A 319 -2.51 -4.79 9.29
C VAL A 319 -3.31 -5.13 8.05
N PHE A 320 -4.35 -5.95 8.19
CA PHE A 320 -5.33 -6.21 7.14
C PHE A 320 -6.64 -5.49 7.45
N ARG A 321 -7.25 -4.85 6.44
CA ARG A 321 -8.61 -4.26 6.51
C ARG A 321 -9.37 -4.54 5.21
N LYS A 322 -10.61 -5.01 5.29
CA LYS A 322 -11.58 -4.96 4.18
C LYS A 322 -12.29 -3.62 4.23
N LEU A 323 -12.03 -2.76 3.25
CA LEU A 323 -12.58 -1.40 3.15
C LEU A 323 -13.49 -1.33 1.93
N GLU A 324 -14.80 -1.50 2.12
CA GLU A 324 -15.81 -1.34 1.07
C GLU A 324 -15.87 0.12 0.59
N GLN A 325 -16.06 0.36 -0.69
CA GLN A 325 -16.08 1.70 -1.29
C GLN A 325 -17.39 1.93 -2.06
N SER A 326 -18.12 2.99 -1.72
CA SER A 326 -19.35 3.39 -2.42
C SER A 326 -18.99 4.34 -3.57
N VAL A 327 -18.66 3.76 -4.72
CA VAL A 327 -18.14 4.48 -5.88
C VAL A 327 -19.21 5.39 -6.48
N ILE A 328 -20.47 4.96 -6.47
CA ILE A 328 -21.58 5.73 -7.06
C ILE A 328 -21.90 6.98 -6.23
N GLU A 329 -22.03 6.82 -4.90
CA GLU A 329 -22.29 7.93 -3.97
C GLU A 329 -21.14 8.97 -4.01
N PHE A 330 -19.88 8.52 -4.12
CA PHE A 330 -18.72 9.43 -4.25
C PHE A 330 -18.74 10.23 -5.55
N ASP A 331 -19.02 9.58 -6.68
CA ASP A 331 -19.05 10.23 -8.00
C ASP A 331 -20.20 11.25 -8.11
N GLU A 332 -21.40 10.92 -7.63
CA GLU A 332 -22.52 11.89 -7.56
C GLU A 332 -22.23 13.04 -6.59
N TYR A 333 -21.55 12.79 -5.45
CA TYR A 333 -21.19 13.85 -4.50
C TYR A 333 -20.14 14.81 -5.07
N CYS A 334 -19.16 14.31 -5.83
CA CYS A 334 -18.20 15.17 -6.55
C CYS A 334 -18.92 16.01 -7.61
N LYS A 335 -19.81 15.42 -8.41
CA LYS A 335 -20.62 16.13 -9.41
C LYS A 335 -21.55 17.19 -8.80
N ALA A 336 -22.16 16.91 -7.65
CA ALA A 336 -23.00 17.87 -6.94
C ALA A 336 -22.23 19.08 -6.36
N ASN A 337 -20.92 18.96 -6.12
CA ASN A 337 -20.08 20.04 -5.60
C ASN A 337 -19.15 20.68 -6.66
N GLY A 338 -18.89 20.01 -7.78
CA GLY A 338 -18.02 20.47 -8.86
C GLY A 338 -18.29 21.90 -9.36
N PRO A 339 -19.55 22.34 -9.56
CA PRO A 339 -19.87 23.72 -9.92
C PRO A 339 -19.41 24.80 -8.93
N ARG A 340 -18.98 24.42 -7.72
CA ARG A 340 -18.38 25.32 -6.71
C ARG A 340 -16.88 25.56 -6.91
N TRP A 341 -16.24 25.03 -7.97
CA TRP A 341 -14.78 25.04 -8.15
C TRP A 341 -14.11 26.41 -7.97
N ARG A 342 -14.81 27.50 -8.32
CA ARG A 342 -14.35 28.88 -8.15
C ARG A 342 -14.16 29.30 -6.69
N GLU A 343 -14.85 28.66 -5.73
CA GLU A 343 -14.69 28.91 -4.28
C GLU A 343 -13.33 28.44 -3.73
N PHE A 344 -12.64 27.53 -4.44
CA PHE A 344 -11.42 26.86 -3.95
C PHE A 344 -10.30 26.77 -4.99
N PHE A 345 -10.38 27.57 -6.06
CA PHE A 345 -9.36 27.61 -7.11
C PHE A 345 -8.11 28.39 -6.63
N PRO A 346 -6.89 27.81 -6.71
CA PRO A 346 -5.66 28.51 -6.31
C PRO A 346 -5.47 29.80 -7.13
N GLY A 347 -5.20 30.91 -6.44
CA GLY A 347 -5.15 32.25 -7.05
C GLY A 347 -6.50 32.99 -7.11
N GLY A 348 -7.57 32.36 -6.60
CA GLY A 348 -8.89 32.98 -6.46
C GLY A 348 -9.53 33.38 -7.78
N GLU A 349 -10.44 34.36 -7.73
CA GLU A 349 -11.25 34.78 -8.87
C GLU A 349 -10.42 35.22 -10.09
N VAL A 350 -9.27 35.89 -9.88
CA VAL A 350 -8.39 36.35 -10.96
C VAL A 350 -7.80 35.18 -11.75
N ALA A 351 -7.37 34.10 -11.07
CA ALA A 351 -6.88 32.89 -11.73
C ALA A 351 -8.02 32.05 -12.31
N ALA A 352 -9.15 31.95 -11.59
CA ALA A 352 -10.35 31.25 -12.05
C ALA A 352 -10.98 31.89 -13.32
N ASN A 353 -10.70 33.17 -13.60
CA ASN A 353 -11.11 33.85 -14.83
C ASN A 353 -10.13 33.64 -16.01
N GLN A 354 -9.01 32.95 -15.81
CA GLN A 354 -8.05 32.58 -16.86
C GLN A 354 -8.22 31.14 -17.34
N VAL A 355 -9.07 30.34 -16.67
CA VAL A 355 -9.40 28.96 -17.04
C VAL A 355 -10.88 28.81 -17.39
N ASN A 356 -11.16 27.96 -18.38
CA ASN A 356 -12.50 27.61 -18.81
C ASN A 356 -12.80 26.16 -18.43
N PHE A 357 -13.00 25.91 -17.13
CA PHE A 357 -13.44 24.62 -16.61
C PHE A 357 -14.94 24.45 -16.80
N ASP A 358 -15.37 23.27 -17.25
CA ASP A 358 -16.78 22.87 -17.26
C ASP A 358 -17.23 22.20 -15.94
N GLU A 359 -18.38 21.51 -15.96
CA GLU A 359 -18.92 20.82 -14.78
C GLU A 359 -18.16 19.51 -14.44
N GLU A 360 -17.55 18.86 -15.43
CA GLU A 360 -16.75 17.64 -15.25
C GLU A 360 -15.35 18.01 -14.75
N ASP A 361 -14.70 19.05 -15.33
CA ASP A 361 -13.45 19.64 -14.81
C ASP A 361 -13.60 20.06 -13.33
N GLY A 362 -14.71 20.72 -12.99
CA GLY A 362 -15.01 21.15 -11.63
C GLY A 362 -15.19 19.98 -10.66
N ALA A 363 -15.87 18.92 -11.10
CA ALA A 363 -16.08 17.71 -10.30
C ALA A 363 -14.78 16.93 -10.08
N ASP A 364 -13.92 16.81 -11.10
CA ASP A 364 -12.65 16.10 -10.99
C ASP A 364 -11.61 16.92 -10.21
N LEU A 365 -11.64 18.26 -10.24
CA LEU A 365 -10.87 19.11 -9.32
C LEU A 365 -11.29 18.90 -7.85
N PHE A 366 -12.60 18.81 -7.59
CA PHE A 366 -13.12 18.54 -6.25
C PHE A 366 -12.66 17.14 -5.76
N ALA A 367 -12.75 16.12 -6.62
CA ALA A 367 -12.25 14.77 -6.34
C ALA A 367 -10.71 14.74 -6.14
N ALA A 368 -9.95 15.50 -6.93
CA ALA A 368 -8.50 15.61 -6.78
C ALA A 368 -8.12 16.24 -5.43
N ARG A 369 -8.84 17.27 -4.98
CA ARG A 369 -8.64 17.90 -3.67
C ARG A 369 -8.99 16.99 -2.49
N PHE A 370 -9.87 16.00 -2.66
CA PHE A 370 -10.10 14.95 -1.65
C PHE A 370 -8.89 14.02 -1.47
N VAL A 371 -8.18 13.70 -2.56
CA VAL A 371 -7.13 12.67 -2.56
C VAL A 371 -5.70 13.23 -2.45
N GLU A 372 -5.48 14.49 -2.87
CA GLU A 372 -4.22 15.15 -3.28
C GLU A 372 -3.96 15.09 -4.80
N ARG A 373 -4.60 14.15 -5.52
CA ARG A 373 -4.18 13.76 -6.89
C ARG A 373 -5.35 13.61 -7.84
N TRP A 374 -5.19 14.15 -9.05
CA TRP A 374 -6.05 13.87 -10.19
C TRP A 374 -5.97 12.40 -10.63
N LYS A 375 -7.00 11.94 -11.34
CA LYS A 375 -7.06 10.61 -11.98
C LYS A 375 -6.21 10.51 -13.26
N SER A 376 -5.14 11.32 -13.37
CA SER A 376 -4.23 11.49 -14.52
C SER A 376 -4.82 12.13 -15.78
N TRP A 377 -5.59 13.22 -15.63
CA TRP A 377 -6.14 13.98 -16.76
C TRP A 377 -5.51 15.37 -16.99
N ASP A 378 -4.90 15.97 -15.97
CA ASP A 378 -4.34 17.33 -15.97
C ASP A 378 -2.98 17.41 -16.70
N ASP A 379 -1.95 16.74 -16.18
CA ASP A 379 -0.64 16.63 -16.82
C ASP A 379 -0.18 15.16 -16.78
N LYS A 380 -0.35 14.49 -17.92
CA LYS A 380 0.03 13.09 -18.11
C LYS A 380 1.54 12.89 -18.14
N GLU A 381 2.34 13.90 -18.52
CA GLU A 381 3.80 13.83 -18.48
C GLU A 381 4.34 14.00 -17.06
N LEU A 382 3.75 14.89 -16.27
CA LEU A 382 4.03 14.99 -14.84
C LEU A 382 3.61 13.71 -14.12
N ALA A 383 2.35 13.29 -14.26
CA ALA A 383 1.81 12.12 -13.56
C ALA A 383 2.60 10.83 -13.85
N THR A 384 3.07 10.65 -15.09
CA THR A 384 3.87 9.48 -15.48
C THR A 384 5.39 9.64 -15.29
N ASP A 385 5.90 10.83 -14.95
CA ASP A 385 7.31 11.01 -14.58
C ASP A 385 7.53 10.81 -13.06
N PRO A 386 8.07 9.66 -12.63
CA PRO A 386 8.34 9.38 -11.22
C PRO A 386 9.43 10.28 -10.61
N LYS A 387 10.16 11.07 -11.41
CA LYS A 387 11.08 12.09 -10.87
C LYS A 387 10.35 13.35 -10.40
N ARG A 388 9.13 13.60 -10.87
CA ARG A 388 8.39 14.86 -10.64
C ARG A 388 7.07 14.65 -9.91
N ASN A 389 6.34 13.57 -10.16
CA ASN A 389 5.00 13.31 -9.61
C ASN A 389 4.88 13.20 -8.07
N ASN A 390 6.00 13.28 -7.36
CA ASN A 390 6.08 13.20 -5.90
C ASN A 390 7.04 14.24 -5.29
N ASP A 391 7.66 15.11 -6.09
CA ASP A 391 8.77 15.99 -5.67
C ASP A 391 8.29 17.31 -5.04
N PHE A 392 7.66 17.21 -3.86
CA PHE A 392 7.14 18.34 -3.10
C PHE A 392 7.02 17.98 -1.61
N ASP A 393 6.95 18.99 -0.74
CA ASP A 393 6.68 18.82 0.70
C ASP A 393 5.51 19.67 1.25
N TYR A 394 4.70 20.27 0.35
CA TYR A 394 3.62 21.22 0.62
C TYR A 394 4.04 22.63 1.07
N THR A 395 5.33 22.97 1.08
CA THR A 395 5.77 24.37 1.30
C THR A 395 5.30 25.26 0.14
N VAL A 396 4.66 26.39 0.44
CA VAL A 396 4.21 27.38 -0.57
C VAL A 396 5.20 28.53 -0.62
N THR A 397 5.64 28.92 -1.82
CA THR A 397 6.58 30.06 -2.01
C THR A 397 6.14 30.91 -3.20
N GLY A 398 6.52 32.20 -3.20
CA GLY A 398 6.23 33.13 -4.30
C GLY A 398 4.77 33.62 -4.42
N VAL A 399 3.85 33.11 -3.60
CA VAL A 399 2.43 33.51 -3.58
C VAL A 399 2.23 34.71 -2.64
N PRO A 400 1.74 35.88 -3.14
CA PRO A 400 1.45 37.03 -2.28
C PRO A 400 0.42 36.70 -1.19
N GLY A 401 0.71 37.08 0.05
CA GLY A 401 -0.16 36.83 1.20
C GLY A 401 -0.06 35.44 1.82
N VAL A 402 0.73 34.51 1.25
CA VAL A 402 1.02 33.21 1.86
C VAL A 402 2.43 33.19 2.44
N SER A 403 2.53 32.79 3.71
CA SER A 403 3.81 32.63 4.41
C SER A 403 4.55 31.39 3.92
N ALA A 404 5.84 31.54 3.60
CA ALA A 404 6.72 30.42 3.25
C ALA A 404 7.29 29.69 4.47
N GLY A 405 7.05 30.23 5.69
CA GLY A 405 7.51 29.65 6.95
C GLY A 405 6.42 28.95 7.75
N GLU A 406 5.20 28.82 7.21
CA GLU A 406 4.04 28.25 7.89
C GLU A 406 3.27 27.31 6.94
N PRO A 407 2.61 26.25 7.44
CA PRO A 407 1.80 25.38 6.60
C PRO A 407 0.62 26.13 5.96
N SER A 408 0.42 25.94 4.66
CA SER A 408 -0.72 26.49 3.90
C SER A 408 -1.47 25.38 3.13
N ASP A 409 -2.76 25.58 2.88
CA ASP A 409 -3.66 24.73 2.11
C ASP A 409 -3.99 25.27 0.70
N TYR A 410 -3.39 26.40 0.33
CA TYR A 410 -3.61 27.13 -0.92
C TYR A 410 -3.69 26.22 -2.17
N TYR A 411 -2.72 25.32 -2.36
CA TYR A 411 -2.75 24.33 -3.45
C TYR A 411 -3.47 23.03 -3.11
N CYS A 412 -3.42 22.56 -1.86
CA CYS A 412 -3.88 21.22 -1.45
C CYS A 412 -4.48 21.27 -0.04
N PRO A 413 -5.75 20.85 0.19
CA PRO A 413 -6.38 20.91 1.51
C PRO A 413 -5.57 20.21 2.60
N PHE A 414 -5.62 20.74 3.83
CA PHE A 414 -5.08 20.06 5.01
C PHE A 414 -5.76 18.70 5.29
N THR A 415 -6.99 18.52 4.79
CA THR A 415 -7.78 17.28 4.88
C THR A 415 -7.50 16.26 3.77
N ALA A 416 -6.78 16.62 2.70
CA ALA A 416 -6.56 15.74 1.55
C ALA A 416 -5.87 14.42 1.95
N HIS A 417 -6.36 13.28 1.47
CA HIS A 417 -5.99 11.95 1.97
C HIS A 417 -4.48 11.68 2.02
N ALA A 418 -3.74 11.97 0.94
CA ALA A 418 -2.29 11.79 0.94
C ALA A 418 -1.54 12.77 1.87
N ARG A 419 -2.11 13.94 2.15
CA ARG A 419 -1.55 14.94 3.08
C ARG A 419 -1.86 14.62 4.54
N LYS A 420 -3.03 14.06 4.83
CA LYS A 420 -3.39 13.49 6.14
C LYS A 420 -2.50 12.29 6.48
N THR A 421 -2.37 11.33 5.57
CA THR A 421 -1.57 10.12 5.79
C THR A 421 -0.06 10.35 5.69
N VAL A 422 0.39 11.32 4.88
CA VAL A 422 1.81 11.70 4.74
C VAL A 422 1.95 13.23 4.76
N PRO A 423 2.05 13.87 5.95
CA PRO A 423 2.08 15.33 6.10
C PRO A 423 3.30 16.03 5.49
N ARG A 424 4.40 15.29 5.29
CA ARG A 424 5.71 15.75 4.77
C ARG A 424 6.36 16.86 5.61
N ASN A 425 5.90 18.10 5.48
CA ASN A 425 6.41 19.26 6.18
C ASN A 425 5.29 19.96 6.97
N LEU A 426 5.48 20.06 8.29
CA LEU A 426 4.74 20.97 9.18
C LEU A 426 5.72 21.76 10.06
N ASP A 427 6.93 22.04 9.58
CA ASP A 427 7.88 22.93 10.25
C ASP A 427 7.21 24.33 10.41
N PRO A 428 7.36 25.02 11.55
CA PRO A 428 8.16 24.66 12.74
C PRO A 428 7.41 23.78 13.77
N TYR A 429 6.15 23.43 13.54
CA TYR A 429 5.25 22.84 14.54
C TYR A 429 5.52 21.36 14.85
N ILE A 430 5.84 20.53 13.84
CA ILE A 430 6.13 19.11 14.04
C ILE A 430 7.34 18.70 13.18
N SER A 431 8.38 18.17 13.83
CA SER A 431 9.60 17.71 13.16
C SER A 431 9.33 16.55 12.19
N ARG A 432 9.96 16.60 11.01
CA ARG A 432 9.89 15.57 9.95
C ARG A 432 10.10 14.13 10.45
N LYS A 433 11.02 13.92 11.41
CA LYS A 433 11.27 12.63 12.09
C LYS A 433 10.05 11.97 12.72
N TYR A 434 9.07 12.75 13.18
CA TYR A 434 7.83 12.23 13.72
C TYR A 434 6.98 11.57 12.62
N PHE A 435 6.93 12.15 11.41
CA PHE A 435 6.26 11.57 10.24
C PHE A 435 7.05 10.41 9.63
N GLU A 436 8.39 10.47 9.66
CA GLU A 436 9.25 9.35 9.29
C GLU A 436 8.97 8.13 10.16
N SER A 437 8.84 8.29 11.50
CA SER A 437 8.42 7.21 12.41
C SER A 437 7.00 6.68 12.16
N SER A 438 6.23 7.35 11.30
CA SER A 438 4.84 7.02 10.97
C SER A 438 4.65 6.43 9.58
N ALA A 439 5.75 6.12 8.86
CA ALA A 439 5.68 5.48 7.56
C ALA A 439 5.13 4.04 7.65
N ILE A 440 4.46 3.61 6.58
CA ILE A 440 3.92 2.25 6.44
C ILE A 440 4.14 1.76 5.00
N VAL A 441 4.53 0.50 4.81
CA VAL A 441 4.59 -0.09 3.47
C VAL A 441 3.20 -0.64 3.13
N ARG A 442 2.40 0.12 2.37
CA ARG A 442 1.08 -0.33 1.90
C ARG A 442 1.21 -1.31 0.73
N ALA A 443 0.61 -2.49 0.86
CA ALA A 443 0.53 -3.56 -0.14
C ALA A 443 -0.94 -3.88 -0.50
N ALA A 444 -1.73 -2.82 -0.69
CA ALA A 444 -3.17 -2.86 -0.89
C ALA A 444 -3.58 -2.93 -2.37
N ILE A 445 -4.82 -3.37 -2.62
CA ILE A 445 -5.44 -3.48 -3.95
C ILE A 445 -6.99 -3.45 -3.88
N PRO A 446 -7.71 -3.07 -4.95
CA PRO A 446 -9.16 -3.27 -5.00
C PRO A 446 -9.65 -4.73 -4.98
N TYR A 447 -10.94 -4.89 -4.68
CA TYR A 447 -11.71 -6.12 -4.80
C TYR A 447 -13.13 -5.82 -5.32
N GLY A 448 -13.81 -6.87 -5.78
CA GLY A 448 -15.16 -6.79 -6.32
C GLY A 448 -15.17 -6.50 -7.83
N PRO A 449 -16.35 -6.42 -8.46
CA PRO A 449 -16.47 -6.12 -9.87
C PRO A 449 -16.30 -4.62 -10.14
N GLU A 450 -15.81 -4.29 -11.34
CA GLU A 450 -16.00 -2.96 -11.94
C GLU A 450 -17.49 -2.60 -12.01
N LEU A 451 -17.82 -1.30 -12.12
CA LEU A 451 -19.19 -0.80 -12.08
C LEU A 451 -19.97 -1.12 -13.38
N ASP A 452 -21.07 -1.89 -13.29
CA ASP A 452 -22.04 -2.00 -14.40
C ASP A 452 -22.91 -0.72 -14.44
N PRO A 453 -23.09 -0.06 -15.59
CA PRO A 453 -23.97 1.10 -15.73
C PRO A 453 -25.39 0.93 -15.16
N LYS A 454 -25.91 -0.30 -15.07
CA LYS A 454 -27.23 -0.62 -14.45
C LYS A 454 -27.25 -0.38 -12.94
N GLU A 455 -26.17 -0.71 -12.23
CA GLU A 455 -26.07 -0.51 -10.78
C GLU A 455 -26.30 0.96 -10.40
N ARG A 456 -25.87 1.87 -11.30
CA ARG A 456 -26.00 3.31 -11.13
C ARG A 456 -27.46 3.79 -11.12
N GLU A 457 -28.36 3.08 -11.81
CA GLU A 457 -29.79 3.40 -11.82
C GLU A 457 -30.51 2.74 -10.65
N GLU A 458 -30.17 1.50 -10.29
CA GLU A 458 -30.66 0.85 -9.06
C GLU A 458 -30.29 1.65 -7.80
N TRP A 459 -29.07 2.16 -7.74
CA TRP A 459 -28.60 3.03 -6.67
C TRP A 459 -29.40 4.34 -6.61
N ARG A 460 -29.74 4.96 -7.75
CA ARG A 460 -30.56 6.19 -7.79
C ARG A 460 -31.97 5.98 -7.25
N ILE A 461 -32.58 4.84 -7.56
CA ILE A 461 -33.90 4.47 -7.03
C ILE A 461 -33.81 4.36 -5.50
N LYS A 462 -32.86 3.57 -4.99
CA LYS A 462 -32.59 3.43 -3.54
C LYS A 462 -32.27 4.77 -2.86
N LYS A 463 -31.50 5.65 -3.52
CA LYS A 463 -31.14 6.98 -3.02
C LYS A 463 -32.35 7.90 -2.90
N LYS A 464 -33.26 7.87 -3.88
CA LYS A 464 -34.52 8.64 -3.86
C LYS A 464 -35.43 8.22 -2.70
N GLU A 465 -35.45 6.93 -2.35
CA GLU A 465 -36.18 6.40 -1.18
C GLU A 465 -35.48 6.73 0.15
N ALA A 466 -34.15 6.69 0.18
CA ALA A 466 -33.32 6.98 1.35
C ALA A 466 -33.21 8.48 1.70
N GLY A 467 -33.41 9.37 0.72
CA GLY A 467 -33.34 10.82 0.88
C GLY A 467 -31.91 11.30 1.14
N SER A 468 -31.71 12.02 2.25
CA SER A 468 -30.40 12.52 2.68
C SER A 468 -29.49 11.45 3.30
N LYS A 469 -29.97 10.22 3.50
CA LYS A 469 -29.16 9.10 4.03
C LYS A 469 -28.15 8.61 3.00
N PHE A 470 -27.02 8.12 3.49
CA PHE A 470 -25.99 7.43 2.71
C PHE A 470 -26.53 6.10 2.14
N VAL A 471 -26.16 5.74 0.91
CA VAL A 471 -26.57 4.50 0.25
C VAL A 471 -25.35 3.81 -0.39
N LEU A 472 -25.11 2.55 0.02
CA LEU A 472 -24.06 1.69 -0.53
C LEU A 472 -24.33 1.34 -2.01
N ASP A 473 -23.26 1.10 -2.76
CA ASP A 473 -23.31 0.47 -4.07
C ASP A 473 -24.05 -0.91 -4.00
N PRO A 474 -24.73 -1.36 -5.08
CA PRO A 474 -25.39 -2.67 -5.09
C PRO A 474 -24.44 -3.84 -4.82
N GLU A 475 -23.36 -3.96 -5.59
CA GLU A 475 -22.32 -4.99 -5.43
C GLU A 475 -21.29 -4.62 -4.35
N ASP A 476 -20.70 -5.64 -3.72
CA ASP A 476 -19.63 -5.48 -2.72
C ASP A 476 -18.27 -5.30 -3.43
N ARG A 477 -17.78 -4.06 -3.45
CA ARG A 477 -16.50 -3.65 -4.02
C ARG A 477 -15.74 -2.72 -3.06
N GLY A 478 -14.43 -2.63 -3.22
CA GLY A 478 -13.63 -1.69 -2.45
C GLY A 478 -12.15 -2.01 -2.49
N LEU A 479 -11.45 -1.80 -1.37
CA LEU A 479 -10.01 -2.01 -1.19
C LEU A 479 -9.75 -3.07 -0.11
N LEU A 480 -8.96 -4.09 -0.45
CA LEU A 480 -8.22 -4.85 0.56
C LEU A 480 -6.94 -4.09 0.91
N PHE A 481 -6.96 -3.48 2.08
CA PHE A 481 -5.83 -2.75 2.60
C PHE A 481 -4.93 -3.69 3.41
N SER A 482 -3.73 -3.92 2.91
CA SER A 482 -2.61 -4.48 3.67
C SER A 482 -1.55 -3.40 3.89
N CYS A 483 -0.97 -3.32 5.08
CA CYS A 483 0.24 -2.54 5.31
C CYS A 483 1.16 -3.11 6.40
N TYR A 484 2.46 -2.79 6.30
CA TYR A 484 3.49 -3.23 7.22
C TYR A 484 4.18 -2.05 7.94
N ALA A 485 4.47 -2.24 9.23
CA ALA A 485 5.31 -1.38 10.07
C ALA A 485 5.82 -2.17 11.29
N SER A 486 6.91 -1.75 11.93
CA SER A 486 7.44 -2.46 13.11
C SER A 486 6.60 -2.27 14.37
N HIS A 487 5.72 -1.26 14.40
CA HIS A 487 4.92 -0.90 15.58
C HIS A 487 3.59 -0.24 15.19
N LEU A 488 2.46 -0.78 15.69
CA LEU A 488 1.10 -0.38 15.32
C LEU A 488 0.80 1.09 15.65
N ASP A 489 1.19 1.54 16.85
CA ASP A 489 0.96 2.90 17.37
C ASP A 489 1.91 3.96 16.84
N SER A 490 2.87 3.57 16.00
CA SER A 490 3.69 4.51 15.22
C SER A 490 3.21 4.60 13.77
N GLY A 491 2.94 3.45 13.13
CA GLY A 491 2.43 3.38 11.76
C GLY A 491 0.91 3.50 11.66
N PHE A 492 0.24 2.39 11.36
CA PHE A 492 -1.18 2.34 10.95
C PHE A 492 -2.15 3.06 11.90
N VAL A 493 -2.03 2.83 13.21
CA VAL A 493 -3.00 3.35 14.17
C VAL A 493 -2.86 4.87 14.29
N ARG A 494 -1.64 5.41 14.15
CA ARG A 494 -1.41 6.85 14.13
C ARG A 494 -1.94 7.50 12.86
N GLN A 495 -1.72 6.90 11.68
CA GLN A 495 -2.29 7.42 10.43
C GLN A 495 -3.83 7.42 10.46
N THR A 496 -4.45 6.35 10.97
CA THR A 496 -5.90 6.25 11.11
C THR A 496 -6.44 7.23 12.17
N THR A 497 -6.00 7.10 13.43
CA THR A 497 -6.64 7.79 14.57
C THR A 497 -6.05 9.15 14.88
N GLY A 498 -4.72 9.28 14.81
CA GLY A 498 -4.00 10.52 15.13
C GLY A 498 -4.06 11.56 14.01
N PHE A 499 -4.14 11.12 12.75
CA PHE A 499 -4.21 12.00 11.58
C PHE A 499 -5.58 11.97 10.90
N GLY A 500 -6.03 10.81 10.43
CA GLY A 500 -7.25 10.65 9.61
C GLY A 500 -8.53 11.07 10.33
N ASN A 501 -8.83 10.41 11.44
CA ASN A 501 -10.00 10.65 12.28
C ASN A 501 -9.93 11.95 13.10
N ASN A 502 -8.79 12.63 13.09
CA ASN A 502 -8.52 13.78 13.94
C ASN A 502 -8.90 15.10 13.24
N ASP A 503 -10.00 15.70 13.68
CA ASP A 503 -10.52 17.00 13.23
C ASP A 503 -9.52 18.17 13.38
N PHE A 504 -8.54 18.05 14.28
CA PHE A 504 -7.56 19.09 14.63
C PHE A 504 -6.14 18.79 14.12
N PHE A 505 -6.01 17.86 13.18
CA PHE A 505 -4.76 17.53 12.51
C PHE A 505 -4.84 17.87 11.01
N PRO A 506 -3.78 18.37 10.35
CA PRO A 506 -2.44 18.72 10.83
C PRO A 506 -2.40 19.84 11.87
N ILE A 507 -1.34 19.89 12.69
CA ILE A 507 -1.05 21.07 13.53
C ILE A 507 -0.44 22.15 12.62
N THR A 508 -1.16 23.26 12.46
CA THR A 508 -0.79 24.37 11.56
C THR A 508 -0.56 25.70 12.29
N SER A 509 -0.90 25.77 13.58
CA SER A 509 -0.64 26.90 14.48
C SER A 509 -0.51 26.40 15.92
N LEU A 510 -0.10 27.27 16.85
CA LEU A 510 -0.11 26.96 18.29
C LEU A 510 -1.53 26.89 18.90
N THR A 511 -2.52 27.46 18.21
CA THR A 511 -3.95 27.32 18.56
C THR A 511 -4.54 26.13 17.79
N PRO A 512 -5.26 25.20 18.43
CA PRO A 512 -5.91 24.09 17.72
C PRO A 512 -6.96 24.56 16.71
N THR A 513 -6.69 24.34 15.43
CA THR A 513 -7.59 24.70 14.31
C THR A 513 -8.39 23.48 13.88
N LYS A 514 -9.73 23.59 13.80
CA LYS A 514 -10.56 22.51 13.22
C LYS A 514 -10.42 22.51 11.69
N HIS A 515 -9.62 21.58 11.17
CA HIS A 515 -9.45 21.35 9.73
C HIS A 515 -10.50 20.38 9.18
N GLY A 516 -10.95 19.42 10.00
CA GLY A 516 -11.79 18.31 9.57
C GLY A 516 -11.03 16.98 9.49
N GLN A 517 -11.77 15.88 9.33
CA GLN A 517 -11.21 14.55 9.10
C GLN A 517 -10.69 14.35 7.66
N ASP A 518 -9.94 13.27 7.46
CA ASP A 518 -9.63 12.72 6.13
C ASP A 518 -10.93 12.23 5.45
N PRO A 519 -11.26 12.68 4.23
CA PRO A 519 -12.55 12.39 3.59
C PRO A 519 -12.62 10.98 2.96
N ILE A 520 -11.53 10.22 2.98
CA ILE A 520 -11.45 8.86 2.43
C ILE A 520 -11.37 7.82 3.56
N ILE A 521 -10.60 8.07 4.63
CA ILE A 521 -10.41 7.12 5.74
C ILE A 521 -10.82 7.63 7.12
N GLY A 522 -11.41 8.82 7.22
CA GLY A 522 -11.95 9.33 8.48
C GLY A 522 -13.07 8.44 9.05
N GLY A 523 -13.08 8.27 10.36
CA GLY A 523 -14.09 7.50 11.08
C GLY A 523 -15.38 8.30 11.32
N PRO A 524 -16.55 7.85 10.85
CA PRO A 524 -17.81 8.56 11.03
C PRO A 524 -18.17 8.81 12.51
N PRO A 525 -18.98 9.86 12.80
CA PRO A 525 -19.41 10.18 14.17
C PRO A 525 -19.97 8.96 14.91
N ALA A 526 -19.60 8.84 16.19
CA ALA A 526 -19.94 7.69 17.03
C ALA A 526 -21.44 7.34 16.96
N LYS A 527 -21.78 6.04 16.87
CA LYS A 527 -23.17 5.55 16.78
C LYS A 527 -24.02 6.16 17.91
N ASN A 528 -25.13 6.82 17.55
CA ASN A 528 -26.02 7.60 18.43
C ASN A 528 -25.51 8.99 18.91
N SER A 529 -24.35 9.47 18.44
CA SER A 529 -24.00 10.89 18.62
C SER A 529 -24.94 11.78 17.80
N SER A 530 -25.40 12.89 18.38
CA SER A 530 -26.25 13.85 17.67
C SER A 530 -25.40 14.91 17.00
N GLY A 531 -25.29 14.89 15.67
CA GLY A 531 -24.77 16.00 14.86
C GLY A 531 -25.68 17.24 14.83
N VAL A 532 -26.65 17.32 15.74
CA VAL A 532 -27.52 18.48 15.95
C VAL A 532 -26.82 19.39 16.96
N GLU A 533 -26.58 20.64 16.59
CA GLU A 533 -26.06 21.67 17.49
C GLU A 533 -26.97 21.80 18.71
N ARG A 534 -26.38 21.80 19.91
CA ARG A 534 -27.11 21.94 21.17
C ARG A 534 -26.73 23.25 21.84
N GLN A 535 -27.73 23.93 22.39
CA GLN A 535 -27.48 25.01 23.35
C GLN A 535 -26.76 24.44 24.58
N ALA A 536 -25.77 25.19 25.06
CA ALA A 536 -25.03 24.90 26.28
C ALA A 536 -25.01 26.16 27.17
N ASP A 537 -24.93 25.96 28.48
CA ASP A 537 -24.86 27.06 29.44
C ASP A 537 -23.46 27.67 29.42
N LEU A 538 -23.38 29.00 29.30
CA LEU A 538 -22.13 29.76 29.40
C LEU A 538 -21.94 30.21 30.84
N ASP A 539 -20.72 30.10 31.39
CA ASP A 539 -20.44 30.52 32.78
C ASP A 539 -20.64 32.04 33.00
N GLN A 540 -20.70 32.85 31.93
CA GLN A 540 -21.22 34.22 31.89
C GLN A 540 -21.93 34.49 30.55
N GLU A 541 -23.01 35.27 30.56
CA GLU A 541 -23.63 35.73 29.30
C GLU A 541 -22.71 36.76 28.58
N PRO A 542 -22.43 36.58 27.28
CA PRO A 542 -21.46 37.41 26.57
C PRO A 542 -22.06 38.78 26.23
N THR A 543 -21.52 39.84 26.81
CA THR A 543 -21.98 41.24 26.59
C THR A 543 -21.75 41.78 25.16
N LYS A 544 -21.09 40.99 24.30
CA LYS A 544 -20.85 41.24 22.87
C LYS A 544 -20.84 39.88 22.14
N PRO A 545 -21.19 39.81 20.86
CA PRO A 545 -21.01 38.59 20.07
C PRO A 545 -19.54 38.14 20.08
N PHE A 546 -19.32 36.82 20.18
CA PHE A 546 -18.00 36.21 20.07
C PHE A 546 -17.39 36.39 18.67
N LYS A 547 -16.07 36.22 18.60
CA LYS A 547 -15.24 36.20 17.39
C LYS A 547 -14.47 34.90 17.29
N ASP A 548 -13.99 34.60 16.08
CA ASP A 548 -13.02 33.53 15.87
C ASP A 548 -11.79 33.73 16.76
N GLY A 549 -11.44 32.70 17.53
CA GLY A 549 -10.32 32.72 18.48
C GLY A 549 -10.63 33.25 19.88
N ASP A 550 -11.83 33.75 20.17
CA ASP A 550 -12.21 34.12 21.55
C ASP A 550 -12.20 32.87 22.46
N GLN A 551 -11.48 32.93 23.59
CA GLN A 551 -11.43 31.81 24.55
C GLN A 551 -12.73 31.72 25.38
N VAL A 552 -13.23 30.50 25.56
CA VAL A 552 -14.44 30.21 26.35
C VAL A 552 -14.23 29.05 27.34
N ASP A 553 -15.01 29.07 28.41
CA ASP A 553 -15.25 27.94 29.32
C ASP A 553 -16.76 27.65 29.31
N ILE A 554 -17.14 26.44 28.92
CA ILE A 554 -18.53 26.00 28.78
C ILE A 554 -18.80 24.92 29.82
N LYS A 555 -19.77 25.17 30.70
CA LYS A 555 -20.16 24.22 31.74
C LYS A 555 -21.26 23.30 31.22
N LEU A 556 -21.03 22.00 31.29
CA LEU A 556 -21.98 20.99 30.82
C LEU A 556 -22.62 20.25 32.00
N GLN A 557 -23.95 20.15 31.96
CA GLN A 557 -24.76 19.31 32.84
C GLN A 557 -25.23 18.10 32.03
N VAL A 558 -25.02 16.88 32.55
CA VAL A 558 -25.45 15.64 31.89
C VAL A 558 -26.77 15.17 32.53
N PRO A 559 -27.89 15.09 31.78
CA PRO A 559 -29.16 14.65 32.35
C PRO A 559 -29.05 13.26 32.99
N GLY A 560 -29.22 13.20 34.32
CA GLY A 560 -29.12 11.97 35.11
C GLY A 560 -27.84 11.84 35.94
N ASP A 561 -26.80 12.65 35.68
CA ASP A 561 -25.63 12.75 36.57
C ASP A 561 -25.82 13.92 37.54
N THR A 562 -25.93 13.61 38.83
CA THR A 562 -26.07 14.58 39.93
C THR A 562 -24.82 14.68 40.80
N LEU A 563 -23.75 13.94 40.46
CA LEU A 563 -22.51 13.87 41.23
C LEU A 563 -21.38 14.69 40.59
N ASN A 564 -21.40 14.83 39.25
CA ASN A 564 -20.35 15.52 38.50
C ASN A 564 -20.88 16.78 37.80
N THR A 565 -20.00 17.78 37.65
CA THR A 565 -20.20 18.89 36.70
C THR A 565 -19.01 18.95 35.76
N TYR A 566 -19.27 19.04 34.46
CA TYR A 566 -18.23 18.98 33.44
C TYR A 566 -17.93 20.39 32.93
N ARG A 567 -16.69 20.64 32.49
CA ARG A 567 -16.27 21.88 31.84
C ARG A 567 -15.52 21.58 30.55
N VAL A 568 -15.67 22.45 29.56
CA VAL A 568 -15.00 22.39 28.27
C VAL A 568 -14.39 23.76 27.98
N ASN A 569 -13.06 23.83 28.07
CA ASN A 569 -12.31 25.00 27.66
C ASN A 569 -11.97 24.91 26.17
N GLY A 570 -12.11 26.01 25.43
CA GLY A 570 -11.82 26.05 23.99
C GLY A 570 -11.75 27.46 23.44
N HIS A 571 -11.70 27.56 22.12
CA HIS A 571 -11.79 28.83 21.38
C HIS A 571 -12.99 28.79 20.43
N VAL A 572 -13.66 29.92 20.24
CA VAL A 572 -14.83 30.02 19.37
C VAL A 572 -14.45 29.98 17.89
N GLN A 573 -15.29 29.33 17.09
CA GLN A 573 -15.32 29.41 15.62
C GLN A 573 -16.73 29.88 15.21
N VAL A 574 -16.83 31.01 14.53
CA VAL A 574 -18.10 31.64 14.13
C VAL A 574 -18.46 31.20 12.71
N LYS A 575 -19.31 30.18 12.59
CA LYS A 575 -19.93 29.79 11.31
C LYS A 575 -21.17 30.67 11.04
N PRO A 576 -21.24 31.47 9.95
CA PRO A 576 -22.44 32.24 9.62
C PRO A 576 -23.60 31.32 9.18
N LEU A 577 -24.79 31.50 9.77
CA LEU A 577 -25.97 30.65 9.55
C LEU A 577 -26.44 30.51 8.09
N THR A 578 -26.02 31.43 7.20
CA THR A 578 -26.37 31.44 5.77
C THR A 578 -25.25 30.93 4.86
N GLN A 579 -24.05 30.66 5.39
CA GLN A 579 -22.90 30.23 4.59
C GLN A 579 -22.94 28.70 4.42
N LYS A 580 -22.93 28.23 3.16
CA LYS A 580 -22.68 26.81 2.88
C LYS A 580 -21.32 26.40 3.44
N ALA A 581 -21.24 25.20 4.02
CA ALA A 581 -19.96 24.65 4.49
C ALA A 581 -18.88 24.76 3.38
N PRO A 582 -17.66 25.22 3.72
CA PRO A 582 -16.60 25.36 2.73
C PRO A 582 -16.24 24.00 2.12
N PRO A 583 -15.90 23.92 0.83
CA PRO A 583 -15.54 22.67 0.16
C PRO A 583 -14.44 21.90 0.88
N GLY A 584 -14.78 20.72 1.42
CA GLY A 584 -13.89 19.89 2.25
C GLY A 584 -14.21 19.88 3.75
N ALA A 585 -15.19 20.65 4.24
CA ALA A 585 -15.65 20.60 5.63
C ALA A 585 -16.85 19.65 5.84
N ASP A 586 -16.81 18.90 6.94
CA ASP A 586 -17.90 18.02 7.42
C ASP A 586 -18.44 17.05 6.32
N ASN A 587 -17.52 16.43 5.56
CA ASN A 587 -17.80 15.58 4.38
C ASN A 587 -18.52 14.25 4.73
N PRO A 588 -19.25 13.63 3.78
CA PRO A 588 -19.73 12.25 3.92
C PRO A 588 -18.59 11.22 3.89
N PHE A 589 -18.89 10.00 4.33
CA PHE A 589 -17.95 8.89 4.45
C PHE A 589 -18.19 7.85 3.34
N PHE A 590 -17.30 7.79 2.35
CA PHE A 590 -17.46 6.95 1.15
C PHE A 590 -16.83 5.55 1.27
N VAL A 591 -16.08 5.31 2.36
CA VAL A 591 -15.42 4.04 2.66
C VAL A 591 -16.01 3.45 3.93
N THR A 592 -16.44 2.20 3.88
CA THR A 592 -17.03 1.47 5.00
C THR A 592 -16.13 0.31 5.43
N SER A 593 -15.72 0.29 6.69
CA SER A 593 -14.96 -0.84 7.23
C SER A 593 -15.87 -2.06 7.38
N ARG A 594 -15.42 -3.20 6.84
CA ARG A 594 -16.01 -4.53 7.05
C ARG A 594 -15.15 -5.43 7.93
N GLY A 595 -14.17 -4.85 8.61
CA GLY A 595 -13.32 -5.52 9.57
C GLY A 595 -11.91 -5.82 9.06
N GLY A 596 -11.15 -6.45 9.93
CA GLY A 596 -9.72 -6.68 9.76
C GLY A 596 -9.11 -7.27 11.02
N GLU A 597 -7.80 -7.49 11.00
CA GLU A 597 -7.05 -7.99 12.16
C GLU A 597 -5.57 -7.56 12.11
N TYR A 598 -4.92 -7.54 13.27
CA TYR A 598 -3.49 -7.34 13.42
C TYR A 598 -2.74 -8.68 13.39
N PHE A 599 -1.65 -8.76 12.61
CA PHE A 599 -0.81 -9.95 12.49
C PHE A 599 0.66 -9.60 12.69
N PHE A 600 1.44 -10.54 13.22
CA PHE A 600 2.89 -10.53 13.21
C PHE A 600 3.40 -11.40 12.04
N VAL A 601 4.27 -10.83 11.21
CA VAL A 601 5.00 -11.52 10.15
C VAL A 601 6.36 -11.93 10.73
N PRO A 602 6.63 -13.22 10.99
CA PRO A 602 7.94 -13.68 11.45
C PRO A 602 9.01 -13.58 10.36
N SER A 603 10.28 -13.50 10.77
CA SER A 603 11.43 -13.74 9.90
C SER A 603 11.60 -15.22 9.56
N ILE A 604 12.29 -15.52 8.46
CA ILE A 604 12.57 -16.91 8.02
C ILE A 604 13.36 -17.67 9.09
N SER A 605 14.36 -17.03 9.69
CA SER A 605 15.14 -17.61 10.79
C SER A 605 14.33 -17.80 12.07
N THR A 606 13.18 -17.13 12.24
CA THR A 606 12.25 -17.39 13.34
C THR A 606 11.35 -18.59 13.04
N ILE A 607 10.84 -18.71 11.80
CA ILE A 607 10.14 -19.93 11.33
C ILE A 607 11.06 -21.16 11.47
N ASP A 608 12.32 -21.06 11.07
CA ASP A 608 13.31 -22.14 11.21
C ASP A 608 13.55 -22.57 12.67
N LYS A 609 13.49 -21.63 13.63
CA LYS A 609 13.64 -21.93 15.06
C LYS A 609 12.39 -22.61 15.61
N TRP A 610 11.21 -22.09 15.28
CA TRP A 610 9.91 -22.64 15.70
C TRP A 610 9.64 -24.06 15.16
N THR A 611 10.19 -24.38 13.99
CA THR A 611 10.03 -25.68 13.29
C THR A 611 11.20 -26.64 13.48
N GLY A 612 12.25 -26.25 14.22
CA GLY A 612 13.46 -27.05 14.47
C GLY A 612 14.50 -27.04 13.33
N LYS A 613 14.10 -26.68 12.10
CA LYS A 613 14.96 -26.58 10.90
C LYS A 613 16.25 -25.77 11.09
N TYR A 614 16.29 -24.84 12.04
CA TYR A 614 17.48 -24.04 12.33
C TYR A 614 18.71 -24.89 12.67
N GLU A 615 18.58 -25.91 13.54
CA GLU A 615 19.72 -26.75 13.92
C GLU A 615 20.08 -27.77 12.83
N GLU A 616 19.13 -28.15 11.97
CA GLU A 616 19.39 -28.95 10.76
C GLU A 616 20.24 -28.14 9.76
N LYS A 617 19.77 -26.94 9.37
CA LYS A 617 20.48 -25.99 8.49
C LYS A 617 21.87 -25.65 9.03
N ARG A 618 22.00 -25.40 10.34
CA ARG A 618 23.28 -25.16 11.03
C ARG A 618 24.22 -26.36 10.96
N THR A 619 23.69 -27.58 11.12
CA THR A 619 24.45 -28.83 11.01
C THR A 619 24.91 -29.09 9.57
N GLU A 620 24.08 -28.81 8.56
CA GLU A 620 24.49 -28.85 7.16
C GLU A 620 25.54 -27.81 6.80
N ALA A 621 25.34 -26.56 7.22
CA ALA A 621 26.29 -25.47 6.96
C ALA A 621 27.67 -25.79 7.56
N LYS A 622 27.70 -26.42 8.75
CA LYS A 622 28.93 -26.95 9.35
C LYS A 622 29.57 -28.04 8.48
N LYS A 623 28.81 -29.05 8.04
CA LYS A 623 29.29 -30.10 7.13
C LYS A 623 29.88 -29.52 5.84
N LYS A 624 29.16 -28.61 5.16
CA LYS A 624 29.58 -27.92 3.92
C LYS A 624 30.86 -27.10 4.13
N ASN A 625 30.98 -26.39 5.26
CA ASN A 625 32.17 -25.61 5.60
C ASN A 625 33.39 -26.52 5.89
N ASP A 626 33.21 -27.60 6.65
CA ASP A 626 34.29 -28.55 6.94
C ASP A 626 34.74 -29.33 5.69
N GLU A 627 33.83 -29.64 4.76
CA GLU A 627 34.16 -30.17 3.43
C GLU A 627 34.92 -29.13 2.57
N ALA A 628 34.51 -27.86 2.58
CA ALA A 628 35.21 -26.79 1.86
C ALA A 628 36.63 -26.55 2.40
N LYS A 629 36.83 -26.60 3.74
CA LYS A 629 38.17 -26.59 4.36
C LYS A 629 39.01 -27.78 3.89
N ARG A 630 38.43 -28.98 3.85
CA ARG A 630 39.10 -30.19 3.37
C ARG A 630 39.53 -30.06 1.91
N LYS A 631 38.63 -29.62 1.01
CA LYS A 631 38.95 -29.37 -0.41
C LYS A 631 40.07 -28.33 -0.57
N ARG A 632 40.05 -27.24 0.19
CA ARG A 632 41.13 -26.22 0.21
C ARG A 632 42.47 -26.80 0.68
N HIS A 633 42.47 -27.67 1.70
CA HIS A 633 43.67 -28.35 2.19
C HIS A 633 44.23 -29.37 1.17
N GLU A 634 43.36 -30.17 0.53
CA GLU A 634 43.76 -31.13 -0.50
C GLU A 634 44.29 -30.42 -1.78
N ALA A 635 43.67 -29.31 -2.19
CA ALA A 635 44.16 -28.48 -3.29
C ALA A 635 45.54 -27.84 -2.96
N ARG A 636 45.71 -27.34 -1.74
CA ARG A 636 47.00 -26.80 -1.27
C ARG A 636 48.09 -27.87 -1.28
N LYS A 637 47.81 -29.10 -0.81
CA LYS A 637 48.78 -30.22 -0.90
C LYS A 637 49.19 -30.53 -2.34
N LYS A 638 48.24 -30.54 -3.29
CA LYS A 638 48.58 -30.71 -4.72
C LYS A 638 49.49 -29.60 -5.24
N ALA A 639 49.24 -28.34 -4.87
CA ALA A 639 50.10 -27.23 -5.25
C ALA A 639 51.52 -27.35 -4.65
N GLU A 640 51.64 -27.73 -3.38
CA GLU A 640 52.93 -27.99 -2.71
C GLU A 640 53.68 -29.18 -3.37
N GLU A 641 53.00 -30.24 -3.79
CA GLU A 641 53.60 -31.37 -4.53
C GLU A 641 53.99 -31.00 -5.97
N GLU A 642 53.21 -30.18 -6.68
CA GLU A 642 53.57 -29.68 -8.00
C GLU A 642 54.76 -28.72 -7.95
N GLU A 643 54.81 -27.84 -6.95
CA GLU A 643 55.96 -26.95 -6.77
C GLU A 643 57.21 -27.75 -6.42
N LYS A 644 57.09 -28.77 -5.56
CA LYS A 644 58.18 -29.70 -5.28
C LYS A 644 58.67 -30.40 -6.55
N LYS A 645 57.79 -30.97 -7.37
CA LYS A 645 58.16 -31.58 -8.66
C LYS A 645 58.82 -30.59 -9.63
N LYS A 646 58.36 -29.34 -9.67
CA LYS A 646 58.98 -28.25 -10.46
C LYS A 646 60.36 -27.81 -9.93
N ARG A 647 60.65 -28.05 -8.63
CA ARG A 647 61.98 -27.86 -8.02
C ARG A 647 62.90 -29.08 -8.16
N GLU A 648 62.36 -30.28 -8.29
CA GLU A 648 63.12 -31.53 -8.51
C GLU A 648 63.47 -31.76 -9.99
N ALA A 649 62.75 -31.10 -10.92
CA ALA A 649 62.97 -31.15 -12.37
C ALA A 649 63.79 -29.96 -12.91
N LYS A 650 64.52 -29.23 -12.06
CA LYS A 650 65.25 -28.00 -12.39
C LYS A 650 66.61 -27.92 -11.70
#